data_AF-A0A672QUS4-F1
#
_entry.id   AF-A0A672QUS4-F1
#
_cell.length_a   1.000
_cell.length_b   1.000
_cell.length_c   1.000
_cell.angle_alpha   90.00
_cell.angle_beta   90.00
_cell.angle_gamma   90.00
#
_symmetry.space_group_name_H-M   'P 1'
#
loop_
_entity.id
_entity.type
_entity.pdbx_description
1 polymer ?
#
loop_
_entity_poly.entity_id
_entity_poly.type
_entity_poly.pdbx_seq_one_letter_code
_entity_poly.pdbx_strand_id
1 'polypeptide(L)'
;MGFTDTDMDYERPNVETIKCVVVGDNAVGKTRLICARACNATLTQYQLLATHVPTVWAIDQYRVCQEVLERSRDVVDDVSVSLRLWDTFGDHHKDRRFAYGRSDVVVLCFSIANPNSLFHVKTMWYPEIKHFCPRAPVILVGCQLDLRYADLEAVNRARRPLARPIKANEILPPEKGREVAKELGVPYYETSVVAQFGVKDVFDNAIRAALISRRHLQFWKSHLRDVQRPLLQAPFLPPKPPPPVIVIPPPPSTTEEHPGRLLEEPLCADVVLVLHENQRVFAHKVYLATASSKFYDLFLQDVKAEADCMQLTGREPPVRAASFDMCESSDEKSRVNLRACISDGTLIAADSDGILEEKVQDPVTFISRPMTVVHMDPSVLLGPFRVVMRYLYTGQLDEHEKDLMHIAHIAELLEVFDLRMMVANILNNEAFMNQEITKAFHVRRTNRVKECLLKGTFSDVVFKLDDGTVQAHKPLLISSCDWMAAMFGGPFVESCTKEVLFPNTTRSSMQAVLEYLYTGHFCSRPDLDAMELIILANRLCLPHLVALTELHTVTVLKEAAAMGTDIDGDVLVYLEMAQFHCAYQLTDWCLHHICTNYNNVCRKFPRDMRAKSAENQEYFEKHRWPPVWYLKEDDHYQRARKEREKEHYLSQKRQNKRKWVLWNLPPSPSNPSSSSSSSSSSGSSAII
;
A
#
# COMPACT_ATOMS: atom_id res chain seq x y z
N MET A 1 36.68 -65.61 3.81
CA MET A 1 37.94 -64.85 4.00
C MET A 1 37.65 -63.41 3.65
N GLY A 2 38.16 -62.48 4.47
CA GLY A 2 37.60 -61.16 4.74
C GLY A 2 37.36 -60.25 3.52
N PHE A 3 36.18 -59.63 3.53
CA PHE A 3 35.99 -58.33 2.90
C PHE A 3 36.56 -57.29 3.86
N THR A 4 37.69 -56.71 3.50
CA THR A 4 38.25 -55.54 4.18
C THR A 4 37.41 -54.32 3.83
N ASP A 5 36.68 -53.82 4.83
CA ASP A 5 36.17 -52.45 4.89
C ASP A 5 37.36 -51.49 4.78
N THR A 6 37.54 -50.89 3.62
CA THR A 6 38.39 -49.72 3.40
C THR A 6 37.78 -48.96 2.25
N ASP A 7 36.92 -48.00 2.56
CA ASP A 7 36.87 -46.68 1.90
C ASP A 7 35.63 -45.88 2.35
N MET A 8 35.86 -44.82 3.16
CA MET A 8 35.16 -43.51 3.14
C MET A 8 35.32 -42.67 4.43
N ASP A 9 36.50 -42.66 5.06
CA ASP A 9 36.87 -41.60 6.02
C ASP A 9 37.89 -40.65 5.39
N TYR A 10 37.44 -39.80 4.46
CA TYR A 10 38.16 -38.57 4.13
C TYR A 10 37.90 -37.52 5.24
N GLU A 11 38.41 -37.76 6.44
CA GLU A 11 38.55 -36.72 7.45
C GLU A 11 39.63 -35.74 6.98
N ARG A 12 39.23 -34.53 6.59
CA ARG A 12 40.18 -33.41 6.47
C ARG A 12 40.87 -33.26 7.83
N PRO A 13 42.21 -33.17 7.89
CA PRO A 13 42.89 -32.94 9.17
C PRO A 13 42.36 -31.64 9.80
N ASN A 14 42.03 -31.68 11.10
CA ASN A 14 41.63 -30.55 11.97
C ASN A 14 40.15 -30.08 11.96
N VAL A 15 39.17 -30.93 11.62
CA VAL A 15 37.75 -30.57 11.83
C VAL A 15 37.34 -30.73 13.30
N GLU A 16 36.93 -29.64 13.95
CA GLU A 16 36.44 -29.65 15.33
C GLU A 16 34.94 -30.01 15.36
N THR A 17 34.60 -31.20 15.84
CA THR A 17 33.20 -31.58 16.09
C THR A 17 32.69 -30.87 17.35
N ILE A 18 31.52 -30.25 17.27
CA ILE A 18 30.91 -29.49 18.36
C ILE A 18 29.49 -30.00 18.60
N LYS A 19 29.23 -30.54 19.79
CA LYS A 19 27.89 -30.89 20.25
C LYS A 19 27.22 -29.68 20.91
N CYS A 20 26.18 -29.17 20.26
CA CYS A 20 25.38 -28.02 20.70
C CYS A 20 23.99 -28.48 21.13
N VAL A 21 23.65 -28.32 22.41
CA VAL A 21 22.34 -28.70 22.96
C VAL A 21 21.46 -27.47 23.12
N VAL A 22 20.22 -27.54 22.63
CA VAL A 22 19.26 -26.43 22.71
C VAL A 22 18.20 -26.76 23.76
N VAL A 23 18.02 -25.89 24.74
CA VAL A 23 17.21 -26.13 25.96
C VAL A 23 16.30 -24.95 26.28
N GLY A 24 15.17 -25.21 26.93
CA GLY A 24 14.21 -24.19 27.37
C GLY A 24 12.79 -24.74 27.43
N ASP A 25 11.83 -23.89 27.79
CA ASP A 25 10.41 -24.23 27.88
C ASP A 25 9.83 -24.76 26.56
N ASN A 26 8.66 -25.39 26.63
CA ASN A 26 7.89 -25.74 25.45
C ASN A 26 7.47 -24.50 24.64
N ALA A 27 7.34 -24.67 23.32
CA ALA A 27 6.87 -23.65 22.39
C ALA A 27 7.67 -22.33 22.34
N VAL A 28 8.86 -22.26 22.94
CA VAL A 28 9.74 -21.08 22.85
C VAL A 28 10.47 -20.93 21.51
N GLY A 29 10.32 -21.90 20.60
CA GLY A 29 10.91 -21.83 19.25
C GLY A 29 12.23 -22.59 19.05
N LYS A 30 12.62 -23.47 19.98
CA LYS A 30 13.85 -24.29 19.90
C LYS A 30 13.95 -25.08 18.59
N THR A 31 12.94 -25.91 18.32
CA THR A 31 12.87 -26.74 17.10
C THR A 31 12.89 -25.89 15.83
N ARG A 32 12.16 -24.76 15.81
CA ARG A 32 12.15 -23.85 14.66
C ARG A 32 13.51 -23.20 14.42
N LEU A 33 14.22 -22.82 15.48
CA LEU A 33 15.58 -22.27 15.38
C LEU A 33 16.57 -23.29 14.83
N ILE A 34 16.49 -24.56 15.27
CA ILE A 34 17.30 -25.66 14.76
C ILE A 34 17.00 -25.91 13.28
N CYS A 35 15.72 -26.02 12.91
CA CYS A 35 15.31 -26.24 11.52
C CYS A 35 15.76 -25.09 10.61
N ALA A 36 15.64 -23.83 11.06
CA ALA A 36 16.11 -22.68 10.32
C ALA A 36 17.61 -22.78 10.02
N ARG A 37 18.42 -23.18 11.01
CA ARG A 37 19.85 -23.39 10.83
C ARG A 37 20.18 -24.59 9.94
N ALA A 38 19.49 -25.72 10.13
CA ALA A 38 19.81 -26.97 9.44
C ALA A 38 19.36 -26.98 7.98
N CYS A 39 18.20 -26.37 7.68
CA CYS A 39 17.62 -26.37 6.34
C CYS A 39 17.97 -25.12 5.53
N ASN A 40 18.44 -24.04 6.17
CA ASN A 40 18.68 -22.73 5.56
C ASN A 40 17.50 -22.25 4.69
N ALA A 41 16.27 -22.58 5.11
CA ALA A 41 15.05 -22.31 4.37
C ALA A 41 14.30 -21.12 4.98
N THR A 42 13.83 -20.22 4.13
CA THR A 42 12.96 -19.11 4.52
C THR A 42 11.51 -19.61 4.66
N LEU A 43 10.93 -19.42 5.85
CA LEU A 43 9.53 -19.77 6.13
C LEU A 43 8.75 -18.51 6.49
N THR A 44 7.55 -18.37 5.93
CA THR A 44 6.65 -17.26 6.26
C THR A 44 6.14 -17.38 7.70
N GLN A 45 5.72 -16.25 8.30
CA GLN A 45 5.14 -16.26 9.65
C GLN A 45 3.91 -17.17 9.75
N TYR A 46 3.04 -17.17 8.73
CA TYR A 46 1.89 -18.07 8.68
C TYR A 46 2.31 -19.54 8.64
N GLN A 47 3.25 -19.92 7.78
CA GLN A 47 3.76 -21.30 7.72
C GLN A 47 4.36 -21.73 9.05
N LEU A 48 5.14 -20.86 9.71
CA LEU A 48 5.66 -21.15 11.03
C LEU A 48 4.53 -21.36 12.02
N LEU A 49 3.52 -20.47 12.08
CA LEU A 49 2.42 -20.57 13.04
C LEU A 49 1.49 -21.77 12.79
N ALA A 50 1.23 -22.12 11.53
CA ALA A 50 0.31 -23.18 11.12
C ALA A 50 0.95 -24.58 11.16
N THR A 51 2.26 -24.71 10.90
CA THR A 51 2.93 -26.00 10.88
C THR A 51 3.43 -26.42 12.26
N HIS A 52 3.12 -27.65 12.64
CA HIS A 52 3.70 -28.30 13.80
C HIS A 52 4.97 -29.02 13.38
N VAL A 53 6.12 -28.54 13.84
CA VAL A 53 7.37 -29.29 13.73
C VAL A 53 7.48 -30.15 14.99
N PRO A 54 7.31 -31.48 14.91
CA PRO A 54 7.53 -32.32 16.08
C PRO A 54 8.98 -32.21 16.51
N THR A 55 9.21 -32.05 17.82
CA THR A 55 10.54 -32.14 18.43
C THR A 55 11.02 -33.59 18.32
N VAL A 56 11.43 -34.02 17.13
CA VAL A 56 12.10 -35.31 16.99
C VAL A 56 13.51 -35.09 17.52
N TRP A 57 13.85 -35.82 18.58
CA TRP A 57 15.21 -35.91 19.10
C TRP A 57 16.17 -35.95 17.92
N ALA A 58 17.02 -34.94 17.77
CA ALA A 58 18.09 -34.95 16.77
C ALA A 58 19.17 -35.95 17.23
N ILE A 59 18.79 -37.22 17.34
CA ILE A 59 19.63 -38.37 17.58
C ILE A 59 20.11 -38.84 16.20
N ASP A 60 21.40 -38.67 15.99
CA ASP A 60 22.25 -39.42 15.06
C ASP A 60 21.89 -39.46 13.57
N GLN A 61 20.94 -38.66 13.07
CA GLN A 61 20.74 -38.53 11.61
C GLN A 61 21.97 -37.97 10.88
N TYR A 62 22.86 -37.26 11.58
CA TYR A 62 24.16 -36.84 11.03
C TYR A 62 25.06 -38.02 10.63
N ARG A 63 24.85 -39.23 11.17
CA ARG A 63 25.59 -40.44 10.77
C ARG A 63 24.86 -41.24 9.68
N VAL A 64 23.58 -40.95 9.43
CA VAL A 64 22.71 -41.73 8.52
C VAL A 64 22.41 -40.97 7.23
N CYS A 65 22.37 -39.63 7.26
CA CYS A 65 22.06 -38.77 6.12
C CYS A 65 23.26 -37.87 5.78
N GLN A 66 23.91 -38.16 4.66
CA GLN A 66 25.10 -37.44 4.20
C GLN A 66 24.82 -35.95 3.93
N GLU A 67 23.65 -35.60 3.39
CA GLU A 67 23.25 -34.20 3.16
C GLU A 67 23.17 -33.39 4.47
N VAL A 68 22.65 -33.99 5.54
CA VAL A 68 22.55 -33.35 6.86
C VAL A 68 23.94 -33.19 7.50
N LEU A 69 24.84 -34.17 7.29
CA LEU A 69 26.24 -34.08 7.72
C LEU A 69 27.00 -32.98 6.97
N GLU A 70 26.83 -32.87 5.65
CA GLU A 70 27.47 -31.83 4.85
C GLU A 70 27.01 -30.43 5.25
N ARG A 71 25.70 -30.23 5.47
CA ARG A 71 25.13 -28.97 5.97
C ARG A 71 25.55 -28.62 7.41
N SER A 72 26.07 -29.58 8.16
CA SER A 72 26.59 -29.36 9.53
C SER A 72 27.98 -28.74 9.55
N ARG A 73 28.72 -28.80 8.42
CA ARG A 73 30.10 -28.31 8.32
C ARG A 73 30.08 -26.81 8.08
N ASP A 74 30.90 -26.08 8.83
CA ASP A 74 31.07 -24.64 8.69
C ASP A 74 32.53 -24.24 8.98
N VAL A 75 32.87 -22.98 8.72
CA VAL A 75 34.15 -22.38 9.09
C VAL A 75 33.88 -21.16 9.97
N VAL A 76 34.36 -21.20 11.22
CA VAL A 76 34.21 -20.09 12.17
C VAL A 76 35.60 -19.67 12.67
N ASP A 77 35.95 -18.40 12.46
CA ASP A 77 37.25 -17.83 12.82
C ASP A 77 38.44 -18.69 12.32
N ASP A 78 38.39 -19.06 11.03
CA ASP A 78 39.35 -19.93 10.33
C ASP A 78 39.47 -21.37 10.86
N VAL A 79 38.57 -21.78 11.76
CA VAL A 79 38.48 -23.16 12.26
C VAL A 79 37.36 -23.90 11.53
N SER A 80 37.71 -25.02 10.87
CA SER A 80 36.71 -25.94 10.30
C SER A 80 35.99 -26.68 11.43
N VAL A 81 34.66 -26.61 11.44
CA VAL A 81 33.81 -27.20 12.48
C VAL A 81 32.73 -28.10 11.89
N SER A 82 32.30 -29.10 12.65
CA SER A 82 31.07 -29.85 12.38
C SER A 82 30.11 -29.66 13.56
N LEU A 83 29.05 -28.89 13.35
CA LEU A 83 28.07 -28.53 14.37
C LEU A 83 26.95 -29.58 14.44
N ARG A 84 26.89 -30.32 15.55
CA ARG A 84 25.85 -31.32 15.81
C ARG A 84 24.81 -30.72 16.75
N LEU A 85 23.61 -30.47 16.23
CA LEU A 85 22.50 -29.87 16.98
C LEU A 85 21.70 -30.95 17.70
N TRP A 86 21.37 -30.69 18.97
CA TRP A 86 20.54 -31.57 19.80
C TRP A 86 19.33 -30.77 20.29
N ASP A 87 18.14 -31.10 19.76
CA ASP A 87 16.88 -30.54 20.24
C ASP A 87 16.41 -31.25 21.52
N THR A 88 15.72 -30.53 22.41
CA THR A 88 15.19 -31.09 23.65
C THR A 88 13.74 -30.68 23.87
N PHE A 89 12.92 -31.58 24.40
CA PHE A 89 11.60 -31.20 24.90
C PHE A 89 11.71 -30.48 26.24
N GLY A 90 10.83 -29.51 26.52
CA GLY A 90 10.78 -28.88 27.84
C GLY A 90 10.38 -29.87 28.94
N ASP A 91 9.34 -30.68 28.73
CA ASP A 91 8.72 -31.42 29.84
C ASP A 91 9.28 -32.85 30.06
N HIS A 92 10.19 -33.34 29.21
CA HIS A 92 10.72 -34.71 29.28
C HIS A 92 12.07 -34.78 30.01
N HIS A 93 12.04 -34.85 31.35
CA HIS A 93 13.24 -34.77 32.20
C HIS A 93 14.30 -35.88 31.99
N LYS A 94 13.90 -37.16 31.89
CA LYS A 94 14.86 -38.29 31.77
C LYS A 94 15.71 -38.19 30.50
N ASP A 95 15.00 -37.89 29.46
CA ASP A 95 15.39 -37.73 28.08
C ASP A 95 16.34 -36.52 27.87
N ARG A 96 16.03 -35.38 28.49
CA ARG A 96 16.91 -34.20 28.53
C ARG A 96 18.26 -34.46 29.20
N ARG A 97 18.30 -35.25 30.27
CA ARG A 97 19.56 -35.59 30.96
C ARG A 97 20.54 -36.31 30.04
N PHE A 98 20.03 -37.17 29.15
CA PHE A 98 20.85 -37.85 28.16
C PHE A 98 21.47 -36.85 27.16
N ALA A 99 20.70 -35.83 26.73
CA ALA A 99 21.20 -34.82 25.80
C ALA A 99 22.40 -34.04 26.33
N TYR A 100 22.46 -33.73 27.64
CA TYR A 100 23.57 -32.97 28.24
C TYR A 100 24.93 -33.69 28.20
N GLY A 101 24.95 -35.01 28.09
CA GLY A 101 26.20 -35.79 28.13
C GLY A 101 27.22 -35.32 27.08
N ARG A 102 28.43 -34.94 27.52
CA ARG A 102 29.53 -34.45 26.67
C ARG A 102 29.15 -33.25 25.78
N SER A 103 28.26 -32.37 26.26
CA SER A 103 27.93 -31.13 25.52
C SER A 103 29.13 -30.18 25.49
N ASP A 104 29.40 -29.62 24.32
CA ASP A 104 30.45 -28.62 24.14
C ASP A 104 29.94 -27.19 24.36
N VAL A 105 28.64 -26.96 24.15
CA VAL A 105 27.94 -25.69 24.41
C VAL A 105 26.44 -25.94 24.56
N VAL A 106 25.78 -25.08 25.35
CA VAL A 106 24.33 -25.08 25.53
C VAL A 106 23.73 -23.75 25.07
N VAL A 107 22.71 -23.82 24.22
CA VAL A 107 21.87 -22.69 23.80
C VAL A 107 20.60 -22.72 24.65
N LEU A 108 20.47 -21.76 25.55
CA LEU A 108 19.33 -21.66 26.46
C LEU A 108 18.33 -20.65 25.88
N CYS A 109 17.17 -21.15 25.44
CA CYS A 109 16.15 -20.37 24.77
C CYS A 109 14.98 -20.01 25.69
N PHE A 110 14.45 -18.80 25.52
CA PHE A 110 13.14 -18.39 26.00
C PHE A 110 12.38 -17.67 24.89
N SER A 111 11.06 -17.49 25.05
CA SER A 111 10.25 -16.71 24.11
C SER A 111 10.09 -15.30 24.63
N ILE A 112 10.33 -14.31 23.77
CA ILE A 112 10.07 -12.91 24.12
C ILE A 112 8.58 -12.63 24.33
N ALA A 113 7.68 -13.50 23.85
CA ALA A 113 6.24 -13.37 24.02
C ALA A 113 5.71 -14.15 25.24
N ASN A 114 6.59 -14.76 26.04
CA ASN A 114 6.22 -15.46 27.26
C ASN A 114 7.18 -15.10 28.41
N PRO A 115 6.81 -14.12 29.27
CA PRO A 115 7.61 -13.71 30.42
C PRO A 115 8.00 -14.85 31.37
N ASN A 116 7.14 -15.86 31.54
CA ASN A 116 7.42 -17.00 32.41
C ASN A 116 8.60 -17.83 31.89
N SER A 117 8.76 -17.92 30.57
CA SER A 117 9.88 -18.66 29.99
C SER A 117 11.24 -18.02 30.31
N LEU A 118 11.29 -16.68 30.41
CA LEU A 118 12.49 -15.97 30.89
C LEU A 118 12.69 -16.14 32.40
N PHE A 119 11.61 -16.22 33.18
CA PHE A 119 11.71 -16.51 34.62
C PHE A 119 12.30 -17.92 34.87
N HIS A 120 11.83 -18.93 34.12
CA HIS A 120 12.33 -20.31 34.22
C HIS A 120 13.80 -20.47 33.83
N VAL A 121 14.35 -19.58 32.99
CA VAL A 121 15.79 -19.54 32.69
C VAL A 121 16.61 -19.50 33.98
N LYS A 122 16.24 -18.64 34.93
CA LYS A 122 16.97 -18.49 36.21
C LYS A 122 16.62 -19.57 37.22
N THR A 123 15.35 -19.91 37.33
CA THR A 123 14.85 -20.74 38.44
C THR A 123 14.96 -22.24 38.19
N MET A 124 14.97 -22.66 36.91
CA MET A 124 14.98 -24.07 36.52
C MET A 124 16.15 -24.40 35.59
N TRP A 125 16.19 -23.76 34.42
CA TRP A 125 17.03 -24.23 33.32
C TRP A 125 18.52 -24.04 33.57
N TYR A 126 18.94 -22.84 33.97
CA TYR A 126 20.35 -22.56 34.21
C TYR A 126 20.94 -23.41 35.37
N PRO A 127 20.28 -23.53 36.54
CA PRO A 127 20.72 -24.44 37.60
C PRO A 127 20.84 -25.89 37.13
N GLU A 128 19.86 -26.38 36.35
CA GLU A 128 19.89 -27.74 35.80
C GLU A 128 21.09 -27.96 34.86
N ILE A 129 21.29 -27.04 33.92
CA ILE A 129 22.41 -27.11 32.98
C ILE A 129 23.74 -27.16 33.74
N LYS A 130 23.90 -26.32 34.76
CA LYS A 130 25.12 -26.28 35.58
C LYS A 130 25.28 -27.52 36.47
N HIS A 131 24.21 -28.19 36.84
CA HIS A 131 24.28 -29.47 37.55
C HIS A 131 24.80 -30.60 36.64
N PHE A 132 24.27 -30.74 35.42
CA PHE A 132 24.61 -31.86 34.53
C PHE A 132 25.84 -31.65 33.64
N CYS A 133 26.13 -30.41 33.24
CA CYS A 133 27.28 -30.07 32.39
C CYS A 133 27.96 -28.76 32.84
N PRO A 134 28.57 -28.72 34.05
CA PRO A 134 29.07 -27.49 34.68
C PRO A 134 30.11 -26.72 33.85
N ARG A 135 30.92 -27.45 33.07
CA ARG A 135 31.99 -26.89 32.23
C ARG A 135 31.51 -26.38 30.87
N ALA A 136 30.30 -26.75 30.45
CA ALA A 136 29.77 -26.30 29.18
C ALA A 136 29.44 -24.80 29.26
N PRO A 137 29.95 -23.97 28.32
CA PRO A 137 29.50 -22.60 28.18
C PRO A 137 28.01 -22.58 27.80
N VAL A 138 27.33 -21.53 28.25
CA VAL A 138 25.90 -21.31 27.98
C VAL A 138 25.78 -19.97 27.26
N ILE A 139 24.92 -19.91 26.24
CA ILE A 139 24.46 -18.66 25.65
C ILE A 139 22.94 -18.54 25.84
N LEU A 140 22.47 -17.34 26.19
CA LEU A 140 21.04 -17.07 26.36
C LEU A 140 20.46 -16.51 25.06
N VAL A 141 19.31 -17.05 24.64
CA VAL A 141 18.65 -16.68 23.38
C VAL A 141 17.18 -16.32 23.59
N GLY A 142 16.82 -15.09 23.24
CA GLY A 142 15.44 -14.64 23.11
C GLY A 142 14.88 -14.96 21.72
N CYS A 143 13.94 -15.89 21.63
CA CYS A 143 13.33 -16.30 20.36
C CYS A 143 12.03 -15.54 20.08
N GLN A 144 11.59 -15.59 18.81
CA GLN A 144 10.33 -15.00 18.31
C GLN A 144 10.32 -13.47 18.35
N LEU A 145 11.48 -12.87 18.07
CA LEU A 145 11.68 -11.42 17.98
C LEU A 145 10.66 -10.70 17.07
N ASP A 146 10.19 -11.38 16.02
CA ASP A 146 9.18 -10.86 15.09
C ASP A 146 7.89 -10.38 15.79
N LEU A 147 7.55 -10.97 16.93
CA LEU A 147 6.36 -10.61 17.69
C LEU A 147 6.40 -9.21 18.31
N ARG A 148 7.56 -8.52 18.33
CA ARG A 148 7.63 -7.11 18.78
C ARG A 148 6.99 -6.11 17.83
N TYR A 149 6.92 -6.44 16.54
CA TYR A 149 6.44 -5.53 15.50
C TYR A 149 5.36 -6.15 14.61
N ALA A 150 4.95 -7.39 14.90
CA ALA A 150 3.88 -8.05 14.18
C ALA A 150 2.50 -7.51 14.58
N ASP A 151 1.52 -7.65 13.68
CA ASP A 151 0.11 -7.54 14.00
C ASP A 151 -0.30 -8.71 14.90
N LEU A 152 -0.41 -8.44 16.21
CA LEU A 152 -0.75 -9.45 17.21
C LEU A 152 -2.16 -10.00 17.03
N GLU A 153 -3.10 -9.26 16.44
CA GLU A 153 -4.44 -9.77 16.17
C GLU A 153 -4.39 -10.82 15.05
N ALA A 154 -3.72 -10.50 13.94
CA ALA A 154 -3.50 -11.46 12.86
C ALA A 154 -2.73 -12.70 13.35
N VAL A 155 -1.71 -12.51 14.18
CA VAL A 155 -0.96 -13.61 14.80
C VAL A 155 -1.86 -14.47 15.68
N ASN A 156 -2.70 -13.87 16.52
CA ASN A 156 -3.59 -14.61 17.41
C ASN A 156 -4.68 -15.36 16.63
N ARG A 157 -5.19 -14.81 15.51
CA ARG A 157 -6.12 -15.51 14.59
C ARG A 157 -5.47 -16.70 13.88
N ALA A 158 -4.20 -16.58 13.49
CA ALA A 158 -3.47 -17.64 12.79
C ALA A 158 -2.94 -18.76 13.71
N ARG A 159 -2.92 -18.53 15.03
CA ARG A 159 -2.51 -19.53 16.02
C ARG A 159 -3.63 -20.54 16.27
N ARG A 160 -3.28 -21.68 16.88
CA ARG A 160 -4.25 -22.72 17.24
C ARG A 160 -5.38 -22.13 18.10
N PRO A 161 -6.66 -22.52 17.89
CA PRO A 161 -7.80 -21.95 18.61
C PRO A 161 -7.73 -22.01 20.15
N LEU A 162 -6.99 -22.99 20.70
CA LEU A 162 -6.83 -23.18 22.15
C LEU A 162 -5.56 -22.51 22.72
N ALA A 163 -4.75 -21.85 21.89
CA ALA A 163 -3.55 -21.17 22.36
C ALA A 163 -3.92 -19.88 23.09
N ARG A 164 -3.30 -19.63 24.25
CA ARG A 164 -3.48 -18.36 24.96
C ARG A 164 -3.11 -17.18 24.05
N PRO A 165 -3.98 -16.18 23.87
CA PRO A 165 -3.67 -14.99 23.09
C PRO A 165 -2.43 -14.29 23.64
N ILE A 166 -1.53 -13.89 22.74
CA ILE A 166 -0.38 -13.05 23.07
C ILE A 166 -0.89 -11.63 23.25
N LYS A 167 -0.57 -11.00 24.38
CA LYS A 167 -0.91 -9.61 24.66
C LYS A 167 0.31 -8.72 24.49
N ALA A 168 0.11 -7.49 24.02
CA ALA A 168 1.20 -6.53 23.80
C ALA A 168 2.03 -6.25 25.07
N ASN A 169 1.37 -6.20 26.23
CA ASN A 169 2.03 -5.97 27.53
C ASN A 169 2.86 -7.17 28.04
N GLU A 170 2.77 -8.33 27.39
CA GLU A 170 3.54 -9.53 27.73
C GLU A 170 4.77 -9.70 26.83
N ILE A 171 4.91 -8.88 25.79
CA ILE A 171 6.09 -8.88 24.93
C ILE A 171 7.26 -8.24 25.68
N LEU A 172 8.30 -9.03 25.93
CA LEU A 172 9.47 -8.61 26.66
C LEU A 172 10.33 -7.64 25.85
N PRO A 173 10.75 -6.50 26.44
CA PRO A 173 11.78 -5.66 25.84
C PRO A 173 13.14 -6.36 25.91
N PRO A 174 14.08 -6.08 24.98
CA PRO A 174 15.39 -6.73 24.95
C PRO A 174 16.20 -6.56 26.25
N GLU A 175 16.02 -5.43 26.94
CA GLU A 175 16.65 -5.11 28.23
C GLU A 175 16.45 -6.23 29.26
N LYS A 176 15.25 -6.85 29.30
CA LYS A 176 14.93 -7.92 30.27
C LYS A 176 15.79 -9.16 30.05
N GLY A 177 15.98 -9.58 28.79
CA GLY A 177 16.86 -10.71 28.46
C GLY A 177 18.32 -10.41 28.80
N ARG A 178 18.78 -9.18 28.54
CA ARG A 178 20.14 -8.74 28.91
C ARG A 178 20.37 -8.72 30.41
N GLU A 179 19.41 -8.23 31.21
CA GLU A 179 19.51 -8.24 32.67
C GLU A 179 19.77 -9.65 33.19
N VAL A 180 18.97 -10.62 32.71
CA VAL A 180 19.14 -12.04 33.04
C VAL A 180 20.51 -12.56 32.60
N ALA A 181 20.93 -12.27 31.37
CA ALA A 181 22.22 -12.72 30.87
C ALA A 181 23.40 -12.16 31.67
N LYS A 182 23.33 -10.89 32.07
CA LYS A 182 24.33 -10.23 32.91
C LYS A 182 24.43 -10.87 34.28
N GLU A 183 23.29 -11.16 34.92
CA GLU A 183 23.25 -11.86 36.21
C GLU A 183 23.86 -13.27 36.13
N LEU A 184 23.62 -13.98 35.02
CA LEU A 184 24.14 -15.33 34.80
C LEU A 184 25.59 -15.37 34.27
N GLY A 185 26.15 -14.21 33.91
CA GLY A 185 27.48 -14.10 33.32
C GLY A 185 27.60 -14.74 31.93
N VAL A 186 26.52 -14.74 31.14
CA VAL A 186 26.47 -15.36 29.80
C VAL A 186 26.20 -14.34 28.69
N PRO A 187 26.61 -14.64 27.43
CA PRO A 187 26.20 -13.84 26.28
C PRO A 187 24.69 -13.91 26.03
N TYR A 188 24.13 -12.82 25.48
CA TYR A 188 22.73 -12.72 25.08
C TYR A 188 22.59 -12.43 23.59
N TYR A 189 21.66 -13.12 22.95
CA TYR A 189 21.29 -12.96 21.55
C TYR A 189 19.78 -13.03 21.40
N GLU A 190 19.24 -12.45 20.35
CA GLU A 190 17.84 -12.61 19.96
C GLU A 190 17.72 -13.14 18.53
N THR A 191 16.63 -13.85 18.25
CA THR A 191 16.39 -14.48 16.96
C THR A 191 14.96 -14.29 16.48
N SER A 192 14.83 -14.08 15.17
CA SER A 192 13.57 -14.20 14.43
C SER A 192 13.80 -15.15 13.27
N VAL A 193 13.14 -16.31 13.32
CA VAL A 193 13.16 -17.26 12.20
C VAL A 193 12.40 -16.69 10.99
N VAL A 194 11.36 -15.88 11.24
CA VAL A 194 10.60 -15.19 10.17
C VAL A 194 11.51 -14.24 9.39
N ALA A 195 12.29 -13.42 10.11
CA ALA A 195 13.18 -12.44 9.50
C ALA A 195 14.57 -13.01 9.15
N GLN A 196 14.82 -14.30 9.43
CA GLN A 196 16.15 -14.93 9.39
C GLN A 196 17.22 -14.15 10.18
N PHE A 197 16.79 -13.39 11.19
CA PHE A 197 17.68 -12.57 12.00
C PHE A 197 18.24 -13.39 13.17
N GLY A 198 19.55 -13.25 13.42
CA GLY A 198 20.23 -13.82 14.58
C GLY A 198 20.44 -15.33 14.55
N VAL A 199 19.86 -16.06 13.58
CA VAL A 199 19.99 -17.53 13.49
C VAL A 199 21.46 -17.93 13.36
N LYS A 200 22.18 -17.35 12.39
CA LYS A 200 23.62 -17.61 12.21
C LYS A 200 24.44 -17.10 13.41
N ASP A 201 24.15 -15.88 13.88
CA ASP A 201 24.87 -15.26 14.99
C ASP A 201 24.86 -16.15 16.24
N VAL A 202 23.71 -16.72 16.60
CA VAL A 202 23.58 -17.60 17.76
C VAL A 202 24.50 -18.81 17.64
N PHE A 203 24.47 -19.51 16.51
CA PHE A 203 25.23 -20.74 16.35
C PHE A 203 26.73 -20.50 16.16
N ASP A 204 27.14 -19.46 15.43
CA ASP A 204 28.55 -19.05 15.31
C ASP A 204 29.12 -18.68 16.68
N ASN A 205 28.37 -17.94 17.50
CA ASN A 205 28.83 -17.54 18.82
C ASN A 205 28.78 -18.68 19.85
N ALA A 206 27.86 -19.65 19.69
CA ALA A 206 27.90 -20.91 20.42
C ALA A 206 29.17 -21.72 20.09
N ILE A 207 29.52 -21.79 18.80
CA ILE A 207 30.75 -22.42 18.32
C ILE A 207 31.98 -21.73 18.92
N ARG A 208 32.07 -20.40 18.85
CA ARG A 208 33.17 -19.63 19.48
C ARG A 208 33.29 -19.92 20.97
N ALA A 209 32.16 -19.95 21.69
CA ALA A 209 32.16 -20.26 23.12
C ALA A 209 32.68 -21.68 23.40
N ALA A 210 32.24 -22.67 22.62
CA ALA A 210 32.71 -24.06 22.71
C ALA A 210 34.22 -24.17 22.44
N LEU A 211 34.70 -23.58 21.35
CA LEU A 211 36.12 -23.62 20.95
C LEU A 211 37.03 -22.92 21.97
N ILE A 212 36.59 -21.80 22.55
CA ILE A 212 37.32 -21.14 23.64
C ILE A 212 37.40 -22.03 24.87
N SER A 213 36.27 -22.62 25.30
CA SER A 213 36.26 -23.55 26.44
C SER A 213 37.19 -24.74 26.18
N ARG A 214 37.15 -25.30 24.97
CA ARG A 214 38.04 -26.39 24.54
C ARG A 214 39.51 -25.98 24.56
N ARG A 215 39.86 -24.79 24.08
CA ARG A 215 41.22 -24.24 24.15
C ARG A 215 41.73 -24.13 25.58
N HIS A 216 40.87 -23.74 26.53
CA HIS A 216 41.26 -23.69 27.95
C HIS A 216 41.60 -25.08 28.50
N LEU A 217 40.94 -26.13 28.00
CA LEU A 217 41.20 -27.52 28.39
C LEU A 217 42.36 -28.16 27.60
N GLN A 218 42.60 -27.74 26.36
CA GLN A 218 43.56 -28.31 25.41
C GLN A 218 44.48 -27.22 24.83
N PHE A 219 45.29 -26.61 25.71
CA PHE A 219 46.10 -25.42 25.36
C PHE A 219 47.13 -25.64 24.24
N TRP A 220 47.49 -26.89 23.95
CA TRP A 220 48.43 -27.27 22.87
C TRP A 220 47.83 -27.17 21.46
N LYS A 221 46.50 -27.07 21.32
CA LYS A 221 45.84 -26.87 20.01
C LYS A 221 46.06 -25.45 19.51
N SER A 222 47.08 -25.26 18.66
CA SER A 222 47.48 -23.94 18.15
C SER A 222 46.46 -23.33 17.18
N HIS A 223 45.72 -24.14 16.42
CA HIS A 223 44.69 -23.65 15.48
C HIS A 223 43.49 -22.99 16.18
N LEU A 224 43.35 -23.14 17.50
CA LEU A 224 42.30 -22.49 18.29
C LEU A 224 42.74 -21.13 18.88
N ARG A 225 43.97 -20.68 18.62
CA ARG A 225 44.54 -19.49 19.28
C ARG A 225 43.86 -18.18 18.90
N ASP A 226 43.39 -18.09 17.67
CA ASP A 226 42.83 -16.87 17.08
C ASP A 226 41.30 -16.83 17.10
N VAL A 227 40.66 -17.88 17.66
CA VAL A 227 39.22 -17.91 17.89
C VAL A 227 38.79 -16.72 18.75
N GLN A 228 37.83 -15.97 18.24
CA GLN A 228 37.35 -14.75 18.89
C GLN A 228 36.35 -15.08 19.99
N ARG A 229 36.26 -14.19 20.99
CA ARG A 229 35.16 -14.26 21.97
C ARG A 229 33.81 -14.06 21.26
N PRO A 230 32.70 -14.59 21.80
CA PRO A 230 31.37 -14.34 21.28
C PRO A 230 31.15 -12.86 20.93
N LEU A 231 30.74 -12.61 19.68
CA LEU A 231 30.58 -11.28 19.08
C LEU A 231 29.32 -10.59 19.61
N LEU A 232 29.33 -9.26 19.56
CA LEU A 232 28.12 -8.46 19.83
C LEU A 232 27.17 -8.61 18.63
N GLN A 233 25.88 -8.77 18.91
CA GLN A 233 24.84 -8.76 17.89
C GLN A 233 24.33 -7.34 17.68
N ALA A 234 24.34 -6.88 16.43
CA ALA A 234 23.70 -5.61 16.06
C ALA A 234 22.19 -5.74 16.25
N PRO A 235 21.49 -4.71 16.76
CA PRO A 235 20.06 -4.82 17.01
C PRO A 235 19.26 -4.92 15.71
N PHE A 236 18.15 -5.65 15.77
CA PHE A 236 17.25 -5.78 14.63
C PHE A 236 16.42 -4.52 14.44
N LEU A 237 16.63 -3.84 13.31
CA LEU A 237 15.75 -2.77 12.85
C LEU A 237 14.55 -3.41 12.14
N PRO A 238 13.32 -3.29 12.68
CA PRO A 238 12.15 -3.80 11.98
C PRO A 238 11.94 -3.11 10.63
N PRO A 239 11.37 -3.83 9.64
CA PRO A 239 11.08 -3.24 8.35
C PRO A 239 10.18 -2.01 8.52
N LYS A 240 10.41 -1.01 7.66
CA LYS A 240 9.56 0.18 7.63
C LYS A 240 8.14 -0.26 7.27
N PRO A 241 7.09 0.18 8.02
CA PRO A 241 5.72 -0.14 7.67
C PRO A 241 5.42 0.29 6.22
N PRO A 242 4.60 -0.48 5.47
CA PRO A 242 4.17 -0.06 4.14
C PRO A 242 3.16 1.10 4.25
N PRO A 243 3.10 2.00 3.24
CA PRO A 243 2.12 3.07 3.23
C PRO A 243 0.70 2.53 3.05
N PRO A 244 -0.32 3.16 3.65
CA PRO A 244 -1.71 2.79 3.42
C PRO A 244 -2.07 2.99 1.95
N VAL A 245 -2.94 2.11 1.45
CA VAL A 245 -3.44 2.13 0.08
C VAL A 245 -4.78 2.84 0.08
N ILE A 246 -4.93 3.85 -0.79
CA ILE A 246 -6.20 4.53 -1.00
C ILE A 246 -7.06 3.65 -1.88
N VAL A 247 -8.24 3.31 -1.38
CA VAL A 247 -9.25 2.50 -2.05
C VAL A 247 -10.31 3.43 -2.62
N ILE A 248 -10.48 3.37 -3.93
CA ILE A 248 -11.56 4.08 -4.62
C ILE A 248 -12.80 3.17 -4.57
N PRO A 249 -13.91 3.61 -3.95
CA PRO A 249 -15.17 2.85 -3.99
C PRO A 249 -15.65 2.74 -5.45
N PRO A 250 -16.55 1.81 -5.79
CA PRO A 250 -17.14 1.83 -7.13
C PRO A 250 -17.82 3.18 -7.40
N PRO A 251 -17.86 3.66 -8.66
CA PRO A 251 -18.63 4.83 -9.01
C PRO A 251 -20.09 4.61 -8.61
N PRO A 252 -20.84 5.66 -8.25
CA PRO A 252 -22.22 5.52 -7.83
C PRO A 252 -23.02 4.81 -8.94
N SER A 253 -23.83 3.81 -8.58
CA SER A 253 -24.66 3.03 -9.51
C SER A 253 -25.69 3.86 -10.27
N THR A 254 -25.78 5.15 -9.96
CA THR A 254 -26.70 6.13 -10.53
C THR A 254 -26.34 6.55 -11.96
N THR A 255 -25.07 6.43 -12.39
CA THR A 255 -24.63 7.01 -13.68
C THR A 255 -25.19 6.33 -14.93
N GLU A 256 -25.49 5.02 -14.88
CA GLU A 256 -25.99 4.28 -16.05
C GLU A 256 -27.52 4.15 -16.09
N GLU A 257 -28.19 4.07 -14.92
CA GLU A 257 -29.65 3.86 -14.86
C GLU A 257 -30.49 5.15 -14.84
N HIS A 258 -29.98 6.28 -14.34
CA HIS A 258 -30.81 7.49 -14.14
C HIS A 258 -31.15 8.29 -15.41
N PRO A 259 -30.31 8.36 -16.46
CA PRO A 259 -30.73 9.04 -17.69
C PRO A 259 -32.02 8.45 -18.28
N GLY A 260 -32.19 7.12 -18.21
CA GLY A 260 -33.43 6.47 -18.61
C GLY A 260 -34.62 6.83 -17.70
N ARG A 261 -34.40 6.91 -16.38
CA ARG A 261 -35.44 7.32 -15.42
C ARG A 261 -35.96 8.73 -15.68
N LEU A 262 -35.12 9.65 -16.14
CA LEU A 262 -35.55 11.01 -16.53
C LEU A 262 -36.54 11.04 -17.70
N LEU A 263 -36.68 9.95 -18.47
CA LEU A 263 -37.74 9.84 -19.50
C LEU A 263 -39.07 9.36 -18.91
N GLU A 264 -39.04 8.58 -17.83
CA GLU A 264 -40.23 8.08 -17.14
C GLU A 264 -40.77 9.12 -16.13
N GLU A 265 -39.85 9.79 -15.43
CA GLU A 265 -40.10 10.87 -14.48
C GLU A 265 -39.34 12.13 -14.94
N PRO A 266 -39.95 12.96 -15.82
CA PRO A 266 -39.28 14.06 -16.50
C PRO A 266 -39.12 15.31 -15.61
N LEU A 267 -38.43 15.14 -14.48
CA LEU A 267 -38.02 16.21 -13.57
C LEU A 267 -37.14 17.22 -14.31
N CYS A 268 -37.48 18.50 -14.19
CA CYS A 268 -36.79 19.61 -14.85
C CYS A 268 -36.83 19.58 -16.40
N ALA A 269 -37.82 18.92 -17.02
CA ALA A 269 -38.06 19.02 -18.45
C ALA A 269 -38.24 20.47 -18.93
N ASP A 270 -37.51 20.83 -19.98
CA ASP A 270 -37.47 22.17 -20.59
C ASP A 270 -37.94 22.15 -22.06
N VAL A 271 -38.30 20.98 -22.58
CA VAL A 271 -38.85 20.79 -23.92
C VAL A 271 -39.98 19.76 -23.94
N VAL A 272 -41.00 20.01 -24.77
CA VAL A 272 -42.12 19.12 -25.03
C VAL A 272 -42.17 18.81 -26.52
N LEU A 273 -42.11 17.53 -26.86
CA LEU A 273 -42.21 17.02 -28.23
C LEU A 273 -43.65 16.57 -28.47
N VAL A 274 -44.34 17.20 -29.41
CA VAL A 274 -45.73 16.92 -29.76
C VAL A 274 -45.76 16.04 -31.01
N LEU A 275 -46.24 14.81 -30.85
CA LEU A 275 -46.41 13.83 -31.92
C LEU A 275 -47.82 13.90 -32.52
N HIS A 276 -48.05 13.09 -33.57
CA HIS A 276 -49.38 12.89 -34.15
C HIS A 276 -50.42 12.51 -33.08
N GLU A 277 -51.67 12.98 -33.24
CA GLU A 277 -52.75 12.86 -32.25
C GLU A 277 -52.53 13.61 -30.92
N ASN A 278 -51.69 14.64 -30.90
CA ASN A 278 -51.42 15.50 -29.73
C ASN A 278 -50.82 14.74 -28.52
N GLN A 279 -50.10 13.65 -28.79
CA GLN A 279 -49.34 12.92 -27.78
C GLN A 279 -48.09 13.73 -27.41
N ARG A 280 -47.87 13.95 -26.11
CA ARG A 280 -46.77 14.78 -25.60
C ARG A 280 -45.69 13.94 -24.94
N VAL A 281 -44.44 14.17 -25.33
CA VAL A 281 -43.25 13.57 -24.72
C VAL A 281 -42.40 14.68 -24.11
N PHE A 282 -42.23 14.65 -22.79
CA PHE A 282 -41.40 15.61 -22.07
C PHE A 282 -39.93 15.17 -22.13
N ALA A 283 -39.03 16.12 -22.33
CA ALA A 283 -37.61 15.85 -22.48
C ALA A 283 -36.75 17.04 -22.05
N HIS A 284 -35.43 16.88 -22.23
CA HIS A 284 -34.41 17.81 -21.78
C HIS A 284 -33.55 18.27 -22.96
N LYS A 285 -33.49 19.58 -23.23
CA LYS A 285 -32.73 20.19 -24.33
C LYS A 285 -31.28 19.72 -24.31
N VAL A 286 -30.64 19.72 -23.14
CA VAL A 286 -29.23 19.32 -22.99
C VAL A 286 -28.97 17.86 -23.42
N TYR A 287 -29.86 16.91 -23.08
CA TYR A 287 -29.70 15.51 -23.49
C TYR A 287 -29.92 15.33 -24.98
N LEU A 288 -30.96 15.96 -25.53
CA LEU A 288 -31.26 15.88 -26.96
C LEU A 288 -30.19 16.55 -27.82
N ALA A 289 -29.76 17.75 -27.45
CA ALA A 289 -28.74 18.52 -28.16
C ALA A 289 -27.35 17.88 -28.10
N THR A 290 -27.03 17.18 -27.00
CA THR A 290 -25.73 16.50 -26.89
C THR A 290 -25.67 15.16 -27.61
N ALA A 291 -26.83 14.59 -27.95
CA ALA A 291 -26.98 13.33 -28.67
C ALA A 291 -27.35 13.48 -30.16
N SER A 292 -27.93 14.61 -30.58
CA SER A 292 -28.32 14.89 -31.97
C SER A 292 -27.92 16.31 -32.38
N SER A 293 -27.16 16.40 -33.48
CA SER A 293 -26.81 17.69 -34.08
C SER A 293 -28.05 18.45 -34.56
N LYS A 294 -29.09 17.74 -35.03
CA LYS A 294 -30.34 18.36 -35.48
C LYS A 294 -31.03 19.10 -34.34
N PHE A 295 -31.16 18.46 -33.18
CA PHE A 295 -31.71 19.11 -31.98
C PHE A 295 -30.80 20.23 -31.46
N TYR A 296 -29.48 20.05 -31.53
CA TYR A 296 -28.52 21.09 -31.15
C TYR A 296 -28.72 22.38 -31.96
N ASP A 297 -28.78 22.27 -33.29
CA ASP A 297 -28.98 23.40 -34.19
C ASP A 297 -30.38 24.01 -34.01
N LEU A 298 -31.38 23.17 -33.81
CA LEU A 298 -32.76 23.59 -33.57
C LEU A 298 -32.88 24.50 -32.34
N PHE A 299 -32.36 24.04 -31.19
CA PHE A 299 -32.46 24.80 -29.95
C PHE A 299 -31.55 26.03 -29.93
N LEU A 300 -30.47 26.04 -30.71
CA LEU A 300 -29.65 27.25 -30.86
C LEU A 300 -30.32 28.37 -31.65
N GLN A 301 -31.21 28.03 -32.60
CA GLN A 301 -31.98 29.04 -33.34
C GLN A 301 -33.00 29.73 -32.42
N ASP A 302 -33.63 28.97 -31.51
CA ASP A 302 -34.53 29.48 -30.47
C ASP A 302 -33.82 30.48 -29.55
N VAL A 303 -32.63 30.12 -29.04
CA VAL A 303 -31.81 31.01 -28.18
C VAL A 303 -31.38 32.30 -28.90
N LYS A 304 -31.09 32.23 -30.20
CA LYS A 304 -30.76 33.42 -31.00
C LYS A 304 -31.98 34.32 -31.23
N ALA A 305 -33.16 33.74 -31.44
CA ALA A 305 -34.40 34.51 -31.59
C ALA A 305 -34.77 35.24 -30.30
N GLU A 306 -34.57 34.62 -29.12
CA GLU A 306 -34.71 35.29 -27.82
C GLU A 306 -33.68 36.41 -27.63
N ALA A 307 -32.42 36.17 -27.97
CA ALA A 307 -31.35 37.17 -27.85
C ALA A 307 -31.55 38.36 -28.79
N ASP A 308 -32.01 38.14 -30.02
CA ASP A 308 -32.30 39.19 -31.00
C ASP A 308 -33.54 40.00 -30.60
N CYS A 309 -34.54 39.38 -29.95
CA CYS A 309 -35.69 40.08 -29.37
C CYS A 309 -35.27 40.99 -28.21
N MET A 310 -34.28 40.58 -27.39
CA MET A 310 -33.69 41.40 -26.34
C MET A 310 -32.73 42.48 -26.87
N GLN A 311 -32.05 42.26 -28.00
CA GLN A 311 -31.08 43.18 -28.61
C GLN A 311 -31.69 44.30 -29.47
N LEU A 312 -33.02 44.38 -29.59
CA LEU A 312 -33.72 45.58 -30.07
C LEU A 312 -33.52 46.83 -29.16
N THR A 313 -32.69 46.70 -28.13
CA THR A 313 -32.10 47.81 -27.38
C THR A 313 -30.56 47.86 -27.49
N GLY A 314 -30.03 47.87 -28.72
CA GLY A 314 -28.74 48.51 -29.06
C GLY A 314 -27.52 47.59 -29.34
N ARG A 315 -27.04 47.65 -30.62
CA ARG A 315 -25.72 47.36 -31.27
C ARG A 315 -24.69 46.46 -30.53
N GLU A 316 -23.89 45.57 -31.14
CA GLU A 316 -23.48 45.16 -32.51
C GLU A 316 -22.94 43.70 -32.41
N PRO A 317 -22.90 42.88 -33.49
CA PRO A 317 -22.60 41.45 -33.38
C PRO A 317 -21.10 41.09 -33.49
N PRO A 318 -20.60 40.02 -32.83
CA PRO A 318 -19.25 39.53 -33.04
C PRO A 318 -19.15 38.48 -34.16
N VAL A 319 -17.91 38.35 -34.63
CA VAL A 319 -17.43 37.77 -35.90
C VAL A 319 -17.56 36.24 -35.98
N ARG A 320 -17.87 35.75 -37.20
CA ARG A 320 -17.93 34.34 -37.62
C ARG A 320 -16.69 33.53 -37.20
N ALA A 321 -16.90 32.41 -36.52
CA ALA A 321 -15.91 31.33 -36.44
C ALA A 321 -16.01 30.45 -37.69
N ALA A 322 -14.92 30.38 -38.44
CA ALA A 322 -14.76 29.51 -39.59
C ALA A 322 -14.65 28.05 -39.16
N SER A 323 -15.28 27.18 -39.95
CA SER A 323 -15.03 25.74 -40.02
C SER A 323 -13.53 25.45 -40.07
N PHE A 324 -13.05 24.57 -39.20
CA PHE A 324 -11.69 24.05 -39.26
C PHE A 324 -11.73 22.52 -39.15
N ASP A 325 -11.53 21.88 -40.30
CA ASP A 325 -10.91 20.57 -40.45
C ASP A 325 -9.89 20.75 -41.59
N MET A 326 -8.61 20.86 -41.24
CA MET A 326 -7.48 20.73 -42.16
C MET A 326 -6.31 20.18 -41.35
N CYS A 327 -6.14 18.86 -41.40
CA CYS A 327 -4.85 18.22 -41.22
C CYS A 327 -4.24 18.08 -42.63
N GLU A 328 -3.02 18.58 -42.79
CA GLU A 328 -2.29 18.62 -44.04
C GLU A 328 -2.15 17.23 -44.68
N SER A 329 -2.65 17.08 -45.90
CA SER A 329 -1.99 16.26 -46.91
C SER A 329 -2.16 16.91 -48.28
N SER A 330 -1.03 17.26 -48.86
CA SER A 330 -0.87 17.72 -50.22
C SER A 330 -1.21 16.60 -51.20
N ASP A 331 -2.24 16.79 -52.03
CA ASP A 331 -2.15 16.52 -53.47
C ASP A 331 -3.36 17.11 -54.23
N GLU A 332 -3.05 18.01 -55.16
CA GLU A 332 -3.98 18.54 -56.15
C GLU A 332 -4.37 17.45 -57.17
N LYS A 333 -5.69 17.20 -57.32
CA LYS A 333 -6.45 17.22 -58.60
C LYS A 333 -7.69 16.32 -58.54
N SER A 334 -8.85 16.93 -58.30
CA SER A 334 -10.07 16.78 -59.14
C SER A 334 -11.23 17.51 -58.49
N ARG A 335 -11.47 18.76 -58.92
CA ARG A 335 -12.70 19.50 -58.60
C ARG A 335 -13.86 18.92 -59.41
N VAL A 336 -14.73 18.16 -58.77
CA VAL A 336 -16.11 17.96 -59.22
C VAL A 336 -17.01 18.52 -58.13
N ASN A 337 -17.72 19.60 -58.47
CA ASN A 337 -18.72 20.25 -57.63
C ASN A 337 -19.85 19.26 -57.29
N LEU A 338 -19.90 18.79 -56.05
CA LEU A 338 -21.11 18.21 -55.46
C LEU A 338 -21.76 19.31 -54.61
N ARG A 339 -22.74 19.98 -55.23
CA ARG A 339 -23.75 20.78 -54.52
C ARG A 339 -24.34 19.91 -53.42
N ALA A 340 -24.19 20.32 -52.16
CA ALA A 340 -24.96 19.76 -51.06
C ALA A 340 -26.46 19.99 -51.36
N CYS A 341 -27.21 18.91 -51.49
CA CYS A 341 -28.66 18.94 -51.54
C CYS A 341 -29.17 19.53 -50.24
N ILE A 342 -29.84 20.68 -50.35
CA ILE A 342 -30.73 21.21 -49.33
C ILE A 342 -31.94 20.26 -49.31
N SER A 343 -32.08 19.44 -48.27
CA SER A 343 -33.33 18.72 -48.01
C SER A 343 -34.15 19.54 -47.03
N ASP A 344 -35.03 20.37 -47.59
CA ASP A 344 -36.21 20.91 -46.92
C ASP A 344 -37.14 19.76 -46.51
N GLY A 345 -37.68 19.80 -45.28
CA GLY A 345 -38.91 19.05 -44.96
C GLY A 345 -38.98 18.21 -43.68
N THR A 346 -38.06 18.32 -42.72
CA THR A 346 -38.08 17.42 -41.53
C THR A 346 -38.72 18.03 -40.27
N LEU A 347 -38.91 19.34 -40.27
CA LEU A 347 -39.63 20.10 -39.27
C LEU A 347 -40.61 20.96 -40.06
N ILE A 348 -41.84 21.15 -39.59
CA ILE A 348 -42.76 22.07 -40.26
C ILE A 348 -42.17 23.50 -40.10
N ALA A 349 -41.33 23.90 -41.04
CA ALA A 349 -41.01 25.29 -41.32
C ALA A 349 -42.03 25.79 -42.35
N ALA A 350 -43.31 25.74 -41.97
CA ALA A 350 -44.27 26.68 -42.53
C ALA A 350 -44.17 27.91 -41.64
N ASP A 351 -43.64 29.01 -42.18
CA ASP A 351 -43.66 30.37 -41.62
C ASP A 351 -43.70 30.45 -40.08
N SER A 352 -42.54 30.54 -39.41
CA SER A 352 -42.42 31.02 -38.01
C SER A 352 -43.21 30.32 -36.88
N ASP A 353 -43.94 29.22 -37.13
CA ASP A 353 -44.88 28.62 -36.15
C ASP A 353 -44.47 27.23 -35.57
N GLY A 354 -43.28 26.70 -35.92
CA GLY A 354 -42.87 25.33 -35.54
C GLY A 354 -42.24 25.15 -34.14
N ILE A 355 -41.78 26.24 -33.52
CA ILE A 355 -41.22 26.27 -32.17
C ILE A 355 -41.85 27.44 -31.43
N LEU A 356 -42.54 27.13 -30.34
CA LEU A 356 -43.18 28.13 -29.49
C LEU A 356 -42.74 27.89 -28.04
N GLU A 357 -42.35 28.96 -27.34
CA GLU A 357 -42.35 28.93 -25.88
C GLU A 357 -43.80 28.98 -25.40
N GLU A 358 -44.29 27.88 -24.84
CA GLU A 358 -45.61 27.83 -24.25
C GLU A 358 -45.54 27.60 -22.75
N LYS A 359 -46.51 28.15 -22.00
CA LYS A 359 -46.72 27.77 -20.61
C LYS A 359 -47.34 26.39 -20.55
N VAL A 360 -46.51 25.38 -20.32
CA VAL A 360 -46.93 23.99 -20.18
C VAL A 360 -46.96 23.64 -18.70
N GLN A 361 -47.98 22.89 -18.26
CA GLN A 361 -48.02 22.32 -16.93
C GLN A 361 -46.97 21.20 -16.82
N ASP A 362 -46.02 21.37 -15.91
CA ASP A 362 -45.01 20.35 -15.64
C ASP A 362 -45.69 19.06 -15.11
N PRO A 363 -45.33 17.89 -15.66
CA PRO A 363 -46.04 16.64 -15.36
C PRO A 363 -45.75 16.07 -13.96
N VAL A 364 -44.71 16.55 -13.26
CA VAL A 364 -44.30 16.03 -11.95
C VAL A 364 -44.70 16.98 -10.82
N THR A 365 -44.42 18.26 -11.00
CA THR A 365 -44.67 19.33 -10.02
C THR A 365 -46.05 19.98 -10.18
N PHE A 366 -46.72 19.75 -11.32
CA PHE A 366 -48.01 20.37 -11.68
C PHE A 366 -47.97 21.90 -11.79
N ILE A 367 -46.78 22.51 -11.80
CA ILE A 367 -46.56 23.95 -11.93
C ILE A 367 -46.47 24.30 -13.42
N SER A 368 -47.21 25.32 -13.86
CA SER A 368 -47.08 25.84 -15.22
C SER A 368 -45.79 26.64 -15.37
N ARG A 369 -44.92 26.22 -16.30
CA ARG A 369 -43.66 26.90 -16.62
C ARG A 369 -43.46 27.02 -18.13
N PRO A 370 -42.69 28.02 -18.59
CA PRO A 370 -42.33 28.11 -20.00
C PRO A 370 -41.51 26.87 -20.40
N MET A 371 -41.90 26.21 -21.48
CA MET A 371 -41.16 25.11 -22.10
C MET A 371 -41.16 25.32 -23.62
N THR A 372 -40.08 24.91 -24.28
CA THR A 372 -40.03 24.89 -25.74
C THR A 372 -40.90 23.76 -26.26
N VAL A 373 -41.86 24.07 -27.12
CA VAL A 373 -42.73 23.07 -27.76
C VAL A 373 -42.23 22.83 -29.18
N VAL A 374 -41.97 21.57 -29.53
CA VAL A 374 -41.54 21.15 -30.88
C VAL A 374 -42.56 20.19 -31.46
N HIS A 375 -43.11 20.56 -32.62
CA HIS A 375 -44.02 19.68 -33.36
C HIS A 375 -43.23 18.72 -34.25
N MET A 376 -43.43 17.42 -34.02
CA MET A 376 -42.76 16.35 -34.75
C MET A 376 -43.49 16.04 -36.06
N ASP A 377 -42.75 15.51 -37.03
CA ASP A 377 -43.33 15.06 -38.30
C ASP A 377 -44.43 14.00 -38.08
N PRO A 378 -45.57 14.05 -38.81
CA PRO A 378 -46.66 13.09 -38.69
C PRO A 378 -46.27 11.61 -38.84
N SER A 379 -45.16 11.31 -39.51
CA SER A 379 -44.63 9.94 -39.67
C SER A 379 -44.00 9.37 -38.39
N VAL A 380 -43.73 10.20 -37.38
CA VAL A 380 -43.09 9.78 -36.13
C VAL A 380 -44.12 9.11 -35.21
N LEU A 381 -44.02 7.77 -35.09
CA LEU A 381 -44.87 6.95 -34.22
C LEU A 381 -44.32 6.91 -32.78
N LEU A 382 -45.19 6.99 -31.78
CA LEU A 382 -44.81 7.05 -30.36
C LEU A 382 -43.96 5.87 -29.87
N GLY A 383 -44.29 4.63 -30.28
CA GLY A 383 -43.57 3.42 -29.85
C GLY A 383 -42.09 3.47 -30.27
N PRO A 384 -41.80 3.47 -31.58
CA PRO A 384 -40.44 3.63 -32.10
C PRO A 384 -39.74 4.89 -31.59
N PHE A 385 -40.47 6.00 -31.45
CA PHE A 385 -39.92 7.25 -30.95
C PHE A 385 -39.44 7.16 -29.49
N ARG A 386 -40.16 6.44 -28.61
CA ARG A 386 -39.71 6.19 -27.24
C ARG A 386 -38.39 5.43 -27.17
N VAL A 387 -38.17 4.50 -28.10
CA VAL A 387 -36.88 3.78 -28.19
C VAL A 387 -35.76 4.72 -28.64
N VAL A 388 -36.02 5.57 -29.63
CA VAL A 388 -35.07 6.60 -30.07
C VAL A 388 -34.74 7.56 -28.91
N MET A 389 -35.74 8.01 -28.16
CA MET A 389 -35.54 8.85 -26.98
C MET A 389 -34.68 8.17 -25.93
N ARG A 390 -34.96 6.88 -25.63
CA ARG A 390 -34.12 6.09 -24.71
C ARG A 390 -32.68 6.04 -25.20
N TYR A 391 -32.46 5.79 -26.49
CA TYR A 391 -31.13 5.81 -27.08
C TYR A 391 -30.43 7.16 -26.92
N LEU A 392 -31.11 8.29 -27.15
CA LEU A 392 -30.49 9.62 -26.99
C LEU A 392 -30.01 9.85 -25.54
N TYR A 393 -30.69 9.25 -24.55
CA TYR A 393 -30.34 9.38 -23.13
C TYR A 393 -29.31 8.37 -22.66
N THR A 394 -29.36 7.12 -23.14
CA THR A 394 -28.53 6.02 -22.63
C THR A 394 -27.44 5.55 -23.58
N GLY A 395 -27.53 5.86 -24.87
CA GLY A 395 -26.65 5.33 -25.92
C GLY A 395 -26.89 3.85 -26.26
N GLN A 396 -27.90 3.22 -25.67
CA GLN A 396 -28.17 1.78 -25.81
C GLN A 396 -29.41 1.51 -26.67
N LEU A 397 -29.35 0.46 -27.48
CA LEU A 397 -30.45 -0.09 -28.27
C LEU A 397 -30.60 -1.58 -27.96
N ASP A 398 -31.81 -2.04 -27.66
CA ASP A 398 -32.11 -3.46 -27.46
C ASP A 398 -32.05 -4.21 -28.79
N GLU A 399 -31.34 -5.33 -28.83
CA GLU A 399 -31.22 -6.20 -30.01
C GLU A 399 -32.55 -6.89 -30.36
N HIS A 400 -33.47 -7.01 -29.41
CA HIS A 400 -34.77 -7.67 -29.59
C HIS A 400 -35.93 -6.71 -29.91
N GLU A 401 -35.60 -5.45 -30.23
CA GLU A 401 -36.59 -4.44 -30.55
C GLU A 401 -37.37 -4.78 -31.83
N LYS A 402 -38.70 -4.58 -31.84
CA LYS A 402 -39.57 -5.11 -32.91
C LYS A 402 -39.65 -4.19 -34.13
N ASP A 403 -39.57 -2.88 -33.90
CA ASP A 403 -39.84 -1.85 -34.92
C ASP A 403 -38.56 -1.20 -35.46
N LEU A 404 -37.50 -1.99 -35.66
CA LEU A 404 -36.18 -1.53 -36.11
C LEU A 404 -36.23 -0.62 -37.34
N MET A 405 -37.04 -0.95 -38.35
CA MET A 405 -37.15 -0.12 -39.56
C MET A 405 -37.73 1.27 -39.29
N HIS A 406 -38.74 1.38 -38.42
CA HIS A 406 -39.29 2.68 -38.02
C HIS A 406 -38.29 3.46 -37.15
N ILE A 407 -37.53 2.77 -36.29
CA ILE A 407 -36.46 3.38 -35.49
C ILE A 407 -35.38 3.95 -36.41
N ALA A 408 -34.95 3.21 -37.43
CA ALA A 408 -33.98 3.69 -38.43
C ALA A 408 -34.49 4.91 -39.19
N HIS A 409 -35.78 4.92 -39.56
CA HIS A 409 -36.40 6.06 -40.23
C HIS A 409 -36.39 7.31 -39.34
N ILE A 410 -36.80 7.19 -38.07
CA ILE A 410 -36.76 8.31 -37.13
C ILE A 410 -35.32 8.76 -36.87
N ALA A 411 -34.37 7.82 -36.74
CA ALA A 411 -32.96 8.12 -36.56
C ALA A 411 -32.39 8.91 -37.75
N GLU A 412 -32.82 8.60 -38.98
CA GLU A 412 -32.46 9.36 -40.17
C GLU A 412 -33.05 10.78 -40.15
N LEU A 413 -34.33 10.93 -39.81
CA LEU A 413 -34.98 12.25 -39.67
C LEU A 413 -34.29 13.15 -38.63
N LEU A 414 -33.82 12.55 -37.53
CA LEU A 414 -33.14 13.27 -36.44
C LEU A 414 -31.62 13.34 -36.60
N GLU A 415 -31.09 12.85 -37.73
CA GLU A 415 -29.65 12.81 -38.05
C GLU A 415 -28.81 12.08 -36.98
N VAL A 416 -29.38 11.04 -36.37
CA VAL A 416 -28.75 10.16 -35.37
C VAL A 416 -28.10 8.98 -36.09
N PHE A 417 -26.99 9.26 -36.79
CA PHE A 417 -26.32 8.27 -37.65
C PHE A 417 -25.88 7.01 -36.90
N ASP A 418 -25.46 7.13 -35.65
CA ASP A 418 -25.01 5.99 -34.83
C ASP A 418 -26.13 5.00 -34.60
N LEU A 419 -27.32 5.48 -34.24
CA LEU A 419 -28.49 4.63 -34.04
C LEU A 419 -28.90 3.95 -35.34
N ARG A 420 -28.86 4.68 -36.47
CA ARG A 420 -29.15 4.11 -37.79
C ARG A 420 -28.17 2.99 -38.14
N MET A 421 -26.88 3.16 -37.84
CA MET A 421 -25.86 2.13 -38.04
C MET A 421 -26.08 0.93 -37.11
N MET A 422 -26.44 1.15 -35.84
CA MET A 422 -26.73 0.06 -34.90
C MET A 422 -27.93 -0.78 -35.33
N VAL A 423 -28.99 -0.14 -35.82
CA VAL A 423 -30.14 -0.84 -36.40
C VAL A 423 -29.73 -1.67 -37.61
N ALA A 424 -28.93 -1.11 -38.54
CA ALA A 424 -28.43 -1.85 -39.70
C ALA A 424 -27.62 -3.09 -39.29
N ASN A 425 -26.75 -2.95 -38.28
CA ASN A 425 -25.98 -4.08 -37.74
C ASN A 425 -26.89 -5.16 -37.14
N ILE A 426 -27.93 -4.79 -36.38
CA ILE A 426 -28.88 -5.77 -35.82
C ILE A 426 -29.61 -6.51 -36.94
N LEU A 427 -30.10 -5.79 -37.96
CA LEU A 427 -30.78 -6.40 -39.11
C LEU A 427 -29.88 -7.33 -39.93
N ASN A 428 -28.56 -7.07 -39.95
CA ASN A 428 -27.57 -7.90 -40.62
C ASN A 428 -26.99 -9.03 -39.75
N ASN A 429 -27.46 -9.20 -38.51
CA ASN A 429 -26.87 -10.12 -37.50
C ASN A 429 -25.41 -9.82 -37.13
N GLU A 430 -25.03 -8.54 -37.16
CA GLU A 430 -23.70 -8.03 -36.83
C GLU A 430 -23.70 -7.16 -35.55
N ALA A 431 -24.66 -7.41 -34.64
CA ALA A 431 -24.86 -6.61 -33.43
C ALA A 431 -23.61 -6.52 -32.52
N PHE A 432 -22.67 -7.47 -32.61
CA PHE A 432 -21.40 -7.41 -31.90
C PHE A 432 -20.57 -6.14 -32.20
N MET A 433 -20.75 -5.52 -33.38
CA MET A 433 -20.09 -4.26 -33.74
C MET A 433 -20.66 -3.04 -32.99
N ASN A 434 -21.87 -3.15 -32.42
CA ASN A 434 -22.55 -2.04 -31.74
C ASN A 434 -21.83 -1.61 -30.45
N GLN A 435 -20.97 -2.46 -29.88
CA GLN A 435 -20.17 -2.11 -28.72
C GLN A 435 -19.23 -0.93 -29.00
N GLU A 436 -18.59 -0.90 -30.17
CA GLU A 436 -17.68 0.19 -30.55
C GLU A 436 -18.45 1.47 -30.93
N ILE A 437 -19.61 1.33 -31.56
CA ILE A 437 -20.50 2.47 -31.84
C ILE A 437 -20.96 3.12 -30.52
N THR A 438 -21.36 2.31 -29.54
CA THR A 438 -21.79 2.79 -28.22
C THR A 438 -20.67 3.55 -27.52
N LYS A 439 -19.45 3.02 -27.52
CA LYS A 439 -18.26 3.71 -26.97
C LYS A 439 -18.03 5.06 -27.68
N ALA A 440 -18.05 5.08 -29.01
CA ALA A 440 -17.84 6.30 -29.80
C ALA A 440 -18.93 7.36 -29.54
N PHE A 441 -20.19 6.92 -29.41
CA PHE A 441 -21.32 7.79 -29.04
C PHE A 441 -21.07 8.45 -27.68
N HIS A 442 -20.74 7.68 -26.64
CA HIS A 442 -20.49 8.24 -25.31
C HIS A 442 -19.30 9.19 -25.28
N VAL A 443 -18.22 8.90 -26.01
CA VAL A 443 -17.06 9.81 -26.12
C VAL A 443 -17.48 11.14 -26.75
N ARG A 444 -18.18 11.12 -27.90
CA ARG A 444 -18.64 12.35 -28.56
C ARG A 444 -19.62 13.14 -27.71
N ARG A 445 -20.58 12.46 -27.08
CA ARG A 445 -21.55 13.10 -26.21
C ARG A 445 -20.87 13.73 -24.99
N THR A 446 -19.94 13.04 -24.35
CA THR A 446 -19.15 13.59 -23.23
C THR A 446 -18.40 14.85 -23.63
N ASN A 447 -17.77 14.87 -24.81
CA ASN A 447 -17.10 16.07 -25.33
C ASN A 447 -18.08 17.23 -25.57
N ARG A 448 -19.28 16.95 -26.12
CA ARG A 448 -20.32 17.95 -26.31
C ARG A 448 -20.84 18.50 -24.98
N VAL A 449 -21.05 17.64 -23.98
CA VAL A 449 -21.46 18.03 -22.63
C VAL A 449 -20.41 18.95 -21.99
N LYS A 450 -19.11 18.64 -22.12
CA LYS A 450 -18.03 19.51 -21.66
C LYS A 450 -18.07 20.87 -22.35
N GLU A 451 -18.32 20.92 -23.65
CA GLU A 451 -18.47 22.16 -24.40
C GLU A 451 -19.66 23.00 -23.89
N CYS A 452 -20.83 22.38 -23.67
CA CYS A 452 -21.99 23.06 -23.10
C CYS A 452 -21.70 23.61 -21.70
N LEU A 453 -21.01 22.85 -20.84
CA LEU A 453 -20.59 23.31 -19.52
C LEU A 453 -19.66 24.52 -19.60
N LEU A 454 -18.68 24.50 -20.50
CA LEU A 454 -17.72 25.61 -20.67
C LEU A 454 -18.37 26.87 -21.23
N LYS A 455 -19.30 26.74 -22.17
CA LYS A 455 -19.97 27.88 -22.84
C LYS A 455 -21.24 28.35 -22.11
N GLY A 456 -21.80 27.54 -21.22
CA GLY A 456 -23.11 27.77 -20.62
C GLY A 456 -24.29 27.53 -21.57
N THR A 457 -24.06 26.86 -22.71
CA THR A 457 -25.10 26.60 -23.72
C THR A 457 -26.16 25.68 -23.15
N PHE A 458 -27.43 26.09 -23.23
CA PHE A 458 -28.59 25.38 -22.65
C PHE A 458 -28.58 25.28 -21.12
N SER A 459 -27.80 26.11 -20.42
CA SER A 459 -27.84 26.15 -18.96
C SER A 459 -29.18 26.69 -18.45
N ASP A 460 -29.67 26.10 -17.37
CA ASP A 460 -30.96 26.40 -16.74
C ASP A 460 -30.81 26.77 -15.24
N VAL A 461 -29.58 26.75 -14.73
CA VAL A 461 -29.22 27.20 -13.39
C VAL A 461 -27.85 27.85 -13.34
N VAL A 462 -27.72 28.88 -12.52
CA VAL A 462 -26.47 29.57 -12.21
C VAL A 462 -26.18 29.45 -10.72
N PHE A 463 -25.04 28.85 -10.37
CA PHE A 463 -24.56 28.86 -8.99
C PHE A 463 -23.79 30.15 -8.72
N LYS A 464 -24.20 30.87 -7.67
CA LYS A 464 -23.50 32.02 -7.10
C LYS A 464 -22.57 31.53 -5.99
N LEU A 465 -21.28 31.69 -6.24
CA LEU A 465 -20.15 31.21 -5.45
C LEU A 465 -19.42 32.40 -4.81
N ASP A 466 -18.46 32.13 -3.92
CA ASP A 466 -17.78 33.20 -3.18
C ASP A 466 -16.92 34.09 -4.08
N ASP A 467 -16.38 33.52 -5.16
CA ASP A 467 -15.46 34.15 -6.11
C ASP A 467 -16.05 34.31 -7.52
N GLY A 468 -17.37 34.09 -7.71
CA GLY A 468 -18.06 34.35 -8.97
C GLY A 468 -19.27 33.46 -9.23
N THR A 469 -19.52 33.14 -10.51
CA THR A 469 -20.67 32.33 -10.91
C THR A 469 -20.28 31.19 -11.84
N VAL A 470 -21.03 30.09 -11.78
CA VAL A 470 -20.88 28.94 -12.70
C VAL A 470 -22.26 28.52 -13.21
N GLN A 471 -22.37 28.34 -14.52
CA GLN A 471 -23.58 27.86 -15.19
C GLN A 471 -23.60 26.33 -15.18
N ALA A 472 -24.77 25.74 -15.00
CA ALA A 472 -24.97 24.29 -15.00
C ALA A 472 -26.35 23.92 -15.55
N HIS A 473 -26.59 22.61 -15.65
CA HIS A 473 -27.76 21.99 -16.26
C HIS A 473 -28.43 21.07 -15.24
N LYS A 474 -29.60 21.44 -14.72
CA LYS A 474 -30.35 20.65 -13.72
C LYS A 474 -30.52 19.19 -14.15
N PRO A 475 -30.86 18.84 -15.42
CA PRO A 475 -31.04 17.45 -15.83
C PRO A 475 -29.79 16.58 -15.67
N LEU A 476 -28.60 17.15 -15.91
CA LEU A 476 -27.33 16.43 -15.74
C LEU A 476 -26.91 16.31 -14.27
N LEU A 477 -27.31 17.29 -13.44
CA LEU A 477 -27.05 17.28 -12.00
C LEU A 477 -27.90 16.26 -11.26
N ILE A 478 -29.21 16.27 -11.50
CA ILE A 478 -30.16 15.40 -10.81
C ILE A 478 -30.00 13.93 -11.19
N SER A 479 -29.50 13.64 -12.40
CA SER A 479 -29.20 12.26 -12.81
C SER A 479 -27.95 11.69 -12.15
N SER A 480 -27.05 12.56 -11.67
CA SER A 480 -25.71 12.14 -11.22
C SER A 480 -25.48 12.38 -9.72
N CYS A 481 -26.37 13.12 -9.05
CA CYS A 481 -26.24 13.48 -7.63
C CYS A 481 -27.61 13.54 -6.94
N ASP A 482 -27.86 12.61 -6.01
CA ASP A 482 -29.10 12.53 -5.24
C ASP A 482 -29.37 13.80 -4.43
N TRP A 483 -28.33 14.45 -3.91
CA TRP A 483 -28.46 15.71 -3.18
C TRP A 483 -29.03 16.81 -4.09
N MET A 484 -28.54 16.90 -5.33
CA MET A 484 -29.06 17.85 -6.31
C MET A 484 -30.43 17.43 -6.85
N ALA A 485 -30.71 16.13 -6.97
CA ALA A 485 -32.03 15.62 -7.29
C ALA A 485 -33.07 16.04 -6.26
N ALA A 486 -32.74 15.96 -4.96
CA ALA A 486 -33.61 16.44 -3.89
C ALA A 486 -33.80 17.96 -3.95
N MET A 487 -32.73 18.72 -4.22
CA MET A 487 -32.75 20.18 -4.32
C MET A 487 -33.64 20.69 -5.46
N PHE A 488 -33.50 20.12 -6.66
CA PHE A 488 -34.20 20.60 -7.86
C PHE A 488 -35.52 19.88 -8.14
N GLY A 489 -35.68 18.64 -7.67
CA GLY A 489 -36.89 17.84 -7.87
C GLY A 489 -37.97 18.01 -6.79
N GLY A 490 -37.60 18.56 -5.62
CA GLY A 490 -38.54 18.79 -4.52
C GLY A 490 -39.30 20.13 -4.59
N PRO A 491 -40.20 20.40 -3.63
CA PRO A 491 -40.96 21.66 -3.54
C PRO A 491 -40.11 22.85 -3.00
N PHE A 492 -38.79 22.78 -3.16
CA PHE A 492 -37.86 23.79 -2.68
C PHE A 492 -37.81 25.00 -3.62
N VAL A 493 -37.43 26.17 -3.11
CA VAL A 493 -37.35 27.41 -3.90
C VAL A 493 -36.37 27.24 -5.07
N GLU A 494 -35.33 26.46 -4.84
CA GLU A 494 -34.24 26.18 -5.78
C GLU A 494 -34.69 25.43 -7.03
N SER A 495 -35.79 24.68 -6.94
CA SER A 495 -36.43 24.03 -8.11
C SER A 495 -36.86 25.06 -9.16
N CYS A 496 -37.35 26.22 -8.72
CA CYS A 496 -37.96 27.24 -9.58
C CYS A 496 -37.05 28.45 -9.84
N THR A 497 -35.96 28.62 -9.09
CA THR A 497 -35.01 29.72 -9.32
C THR A 497 -34.00 29.40 -10.43
N LYS A 498 -33.61 30.45 -11.17
CA LYS A 498 -32.49 30.40 -12.13
C LYS A 498 -31.13 30.62 -11.46
N GLU A 499 -31.09 31.22 -10.28
CA GLU A 499 -29.87 31.48 -9.52
C GLU A 499 -29.93 30.83 -8.14
N VAL A 500 -28.90 30.07 -7.79
CA VAL A 500 -28.78 29.36 -6.52
C VAL A 500 -27.53 29.82 -5.79
N LEU A 501 -27.68 30.24 -4.53
CA LEU A 501 -26.56 30.62 -3.68
C LEU A 501 -25.87 29.37 -3.12
N PHE A 502 -24.55 29.27 -3.29
CA PHE A 502 -23.75 28.15 -2.79
C PHE A 502 -22.52 28.68 -2.04
N PRO A 503 -22.71 29.16 -0.79
CA PRO A 503 -21.64 29.79 -0.02
C PRO A 503 -20.56 28.79 0.42
N ASN A 504 -19.38 29.31 0.75
CA ASN A 504 -18.18 28.56 1.15
C ASN A 504 -17.74 27.57 0.06
N THR A 505 -17.72 28.04 -1.18
CA THR A 505 -17.36 27.24 -2.34
C THR A 505 -16.76 28.14 -3.41
N THR A 506 -15.58 27.75 -3.88
CA THR A 506 -14.85 28.41 -4.96
C THR A 506 -15.30 27.90 -6.33
N ARG A 507 -15.08 28.72 -7.36
CA ARG A 507 -15.38 28.39 -8.75
C ARG A 507 -14.66 27.12 -9.20
N SER A 508 -13.39 26.99 -8.85
CA SER A 508 -12.55 25.86 -9.27
C SER A 508 -13.04 24.55 -8.65
N SER A 509 -13.44 24.57 -7.37
CA SER A 509 -14.04 23.41 -6.69
C SER A 509 -15.39 23.03 -7.29
N MET A 510 -16.27 23.99 -7.53
CA MET A 510 -17.57 23.72 -8.16
C MET A 510 -17.39 23.19 -9.59
N GLN A 511 -16.48 23.75 -10.38
CA GLN A 511 -16.19 23.25 -11.73
C GLN A 511 -15.69 21.81 -11.70
N ALA A 512 -14.79 21.45 -10.78
CA ALA A 512 -14.32 20.07 -10.64
C ALA A 512 -15.47 19.10 -10.30
N VAL A 513 -16.41 19.51 -9.43
CA VAL A 513 -17.63 18.73 -9.16
C VAL A 513 -18.50 18.58 -10.40
N LEU A 514 -18.75 19.66 -11.14
CA LEU A 514 -19.60 19.61 -12.33
C LEU A 514 -18.99 18.74 -13.42
N GLU A 515 -17.69 18.87 -13.68
CA GLU A 515 -16.96 18.01 -14.61
C GLU A 515 -17.03 16.54 -14.17
N TYR A 516 -16.88 16.26 -12.88
CA TYR A 516 -17.04 14.91 -12.34
C TYR A 516 -18.46 14.37 -12.51
N LEU A 517 -19.50 15.13 -12.15
CA LEU A 517 -20.89 14.70 -12.29
C LEU A 517 -21.26 14.45 -13.76
N TYR A 518 -20.71 15.23 -14.69
CA TYR A 518 -21.09 15.15 -16.10
C TYR A 518 -20.37 14.03 -16.85
N THR A 519 -19.20 13.63 -16.36
CA THR A 519 -18.32 12.74 -17.12
C THR A 519 -17.95 11.46 -16.37
N GLY A 520 -18.20 11.41 -15.05
CA GLY A 520 -17.75 10.33 -14.17
C GLY A 520 -16.25 10.35 -13.85
N HIS A 521 -15.50 11.33 -14.38
CA HIS A 521 -14.05 11.40 -14.25
C HIS A 521 -13.62 12.62 -13.44
N PHE A 522 -12.68 12.43 -12.52
CA PHE A 522 -12.03 13.53 -11.82
C PHE A 522 -10.96 14.18 -12.70
N CYS A 523 -11.01 15.50 -12.83
CA CYS A 523 -9.99 16.29 -13.52
C CYS A 523 -9.41 17.33 -12.56
N SER A 524 -8.10 17.23 -12.32
CA SER A 524 -7.37 18.20 -11.49
C SER A 524 -6.99 19.43 -12.31
N ARG A 525 -7.04 20.61 -11.68
CA ARG A 525 -6.64 21.90 -12.25
C ARG A 525 -5.57 22.55 -11.36
N PRO A 526 -4.64 23.35 -11.91
CA PRO A 526 -3.55 23.94 -11.11
C PRO A 526 -4.01 24.84 -9.96
N ASP A 527 -5.19 25.43 -10.08
CA ASP A 527 -5.83 26.33 -9.13
C ASP A 527 -6.77 25.61 -8.15
N LEU A 528 -6.88 24.29 -8.23
CA LEU A 528 -7.77 23.50 -7.40
C LEU A 528 -7.13 23.20 -6.04
N ASP A 529 -7.75 23.69 -4.97
CA ASP A 529 -7.44 23.23 -3.62
C ASP A 529 -8.15 21.89 -3.35
N ALA A 530 -7.36 20.84 -3.16
CA ALA A 530 -7.86 19.50 -2.91
C ALA A 530 -8.71 19.39 -1.63
N MET A 531 -8.39 20.18 -0.60
CA MET A 531 -9.14 20.18 0.65
C MET A 531 -10.51 20.85 0.46
N GLU A 532 -10.56 21.99 -0.23
CA GLU A 532 -11.84 22.64 -0.58
C GLU A 532 -12.75 21.69 -1.38
N LEU A 533 -12.17 20.96 -2.33
CA LEU A 533 -12.91 19.98 -3.11
C LEU A 533 -13.43 18.82 -2.24
N ILE A 534 -12.63 18.30 -1.31
CA ILE A 534 -13.08 17.25 -0.38
C ILE A 534 -14.26 17.74 0.47
N ILE A 535 -14.20 18.97 0.98
CA ILE A 535 -15.28 19.58 1.76
C ILE A 535 -16.57 19.63 0.94
N LEU A 536 -16.47 20.12 -0.29
CA LEU A 536 -17.60 20.23 -1.20
C LEU A 536 -18.17 18.86 -1.58
N ALA A 537 -17.31 17.90 -1.91
CA ALA A 537 -17.70 16.54 -2.26
C ALA A 537 -18.39 15.83 -1.09
N ASN A 538 -17.91 16.01 0.15
CA ASN A 538 -18.58 15.49 1.34
C ASN A 538 -19.96 16.14 1.57
N ARG A 539 -20.07 17.47 1.40
CA ARG A 539 -21.35 18.20 1.50
C ARG A 539 -22.38 17.70 0.47
N LEU A 540 -21.92 17.30 -0.71
CA LEU A 540 -22.75 16.77 -1.80
C LEU A 540 -22.93 15.24 -1.75
N CYS A 541 -22.43 14.58 -0.70
CA CYS A 541 -22.49 13.12 -0.53
C CYS A 541 -21.85 12.33 -1.69
N LEU A 542 -20.67 12.76 -2.16
CA LEU A 542 -19.93 12.16 -3.28
C LEU A 542 -18.69 11.37 -2.80
N PRO A 543 -18.84 10.20 -2.14
CA PRO A 543 -17.72 9.46 -1.54
C PRO A 543 -16.69 8.98 -2.57
N HIS A 544 -17.11 8.70 -3.81
CA HIS A 544 -16.20 8.34 -4.89
C HIS A 544 -15.28 9.52 -5.28
N LEU A 545 -15.81 10.73 -5.39
CA LEU A 545 -15.02 11.93 -5.67
C LEU A 545 -14.07 12.27 -4.51
N VAL A 546 -14.50 12.07 -3.26
CA VAL A 546 -13.64 12.22 -2.08
C VAL A 546 -12.42 11.30 -2.20
N ALA A 547 -12.63 10.00 -2.45
CA ALA A 547 -11.53 9.04 -2.57
C ALA A 547 -10.59 9.35 -3.75
N LEU A 548 -11.12 9.81 -4.89
CA LEU A 548 -10.31 10.26 -6.02
C LEU A 548 -9.44 11.48 -5.67
N THR A 549 -10.00 12.42 -4.91
CA THR A 549 -9.31 13.64 -4.47
C THR A 549 -8.24 13.33 -3.41
N GLU A 550 -8.52 12.41 -2.46
CA GLU A 550 -7.53 11.90 -1.52
C GLU A 550 -6.36 11.22 -2.26
N LEU A 551 -6.66 10.37 -3.26
CA LEU A 551 -5.64 9.72 -4.08
C LEU A 551 -4.77 10.73 -4.82
N HIS A 552 -5.39 11.73 -5.44
CA HIS A 552 -4.67 12.78 -6.14
C HIS A 552 -3.73 13.54 -5.19
N THR A 553 -4.22 13.97 -4.03
CA THR A 553 -3.44 14.70 -3.01
C THR A 553 -2.21 13.91 -2.59
N VAL A 554 -2.39 12.63 -2.25
CA VAL A 554 -1.28 11.75 -1.85
C VAL A 554 -0.30 11.52 -3.00
N THR A 555 -0.78 11.43 -4.24
CA THR A 555 0.08 11.26 -5.42
C THR A 555 0.97 12.48 -5.63
N VAL A 556 0.40 13.69 -5.58
CA VAL A 556 1.16 14.95 -5.70
C VAL A 556 2.21 15.07 -4.60
N LEU A 557 1.87 14.77 -3.35
CA LEU A 557 2.83 14.81 -2.24
C LEU A 557 3.96 13.79 -2.40
N LYS A 558 3.65 12.57 -2.86
CA LYS A 558 4.67 11.54 -3.15
C LYS A 558 5.60 11.95 -4.27
N GLU A 559 5.08 12.54 -5.35
CA GLU A 559 5.87 13.05 -6.47
C GLU A 559 6.78 14.19 -6.03
N ALA A 560 6.26 15.15 -5.25
CA ALA A 560 7.05 16.24 -4.68
C ALA A 560 8.20 15.72 -3.80
N ALA A 561 7.93 14.73 -2.94
CA ALA A 561 8.94 14.08 -2.12
C ALA A 561 9.99 13.32 -2.95
N ALA A 562 9.57 12.65 -4.03
CA ALA A 562 10.49 11.96 -4.94
C ALA A 562 11.42 12.94 -5.69
N MET A 563 10.95 14.16 -5.94
CA MET A 563 11.75 15.26 -6.48
C MET A 563 12.68 15.93 -5.45
N GLY A 564 12.65 15.50 -4.19
CA GLY A 564 13.47 16.05 -3.11
C GLY A 564 12.88 17.28 -2.42
N THR A 565 11.60 17.60 -2.67
CA THR A 565 10.89 18.68 -1.97
C THR A 565 10.57 18.25 -0.55
N ASP A 566 10.74 19.16 0.42
CA ASP A 566 10.37 18.90 1.81
C ASP A 566 8.86 19.05 2.00
N ILE A 567 8.15 17.92 2.12
CA ILE A 567 6.70 17.88 2.30
C ILE A 567 6.26 17.80 3.78
N ASP A 568 7.21 17.70 4.73
CA ASP A 568 6.90 17.38 6.12
C ASP A 568 5.97 18.42 6.77
N GLY A 569 6.13 19.71 6.42
CA GLY A 569 5.26 20.80 6.89
C GLY A 569 3.84 20.70 6.31
N ASP A 570 3.73 20.44 5.00
CA ASP A 570 2.45 20.32 4.32
C ASP A 570 1.66 19.13 4.86
N VAL A 571 2.30 17.99 5.09
CA VAL A 571 1.67 16.80 5.67
C VAL A 571 1.12 17.07 7.08
N LEU A 572 1.80 17.88 7.89
CA LEU A 572 1.30 18.27 9.20
C LEU A 572 0.03 19.11 9.09
N VAL A 573 -0.04 20.03 8.12
CA VAL A 573 -1.25 20.84 7.87
C VAL A 573 -2.39 19.97 7.34
N TYR A 574 -2.10 19.12 6.35
CA TYR A 574 -3.07 18.19 5.79
C TYR A 574 -3.65 17.24 6.83
N LEU A 575 -2.87 16.78 7.82
CA LEU A 575 -3.40 15.91 8.88
C LEU A 575 -4.56 16.57 9.65
N GLU A 576 -4.42 17.84 10.03
CA GLU A 576 -5.46 18.56 10.79
C GLU A 576 -6.71 18.77 9.94
N MET A 577 -6.52 19.23 8.70
CA MET A 577 -7.60 19.50 7.77
C MET A 577 -8.34 18.21 7.38
N ALA A 578 -7.60 17.13 7.12
CA ALA A 578 -8.16 15.83 6.77
C ALA A 578 -8.99 15.23 7.90
N GLN A 579 -8.49 15.30 9.15
CA GLN A 579 -9.23 14.83 10.33
C GLN A 579 -10.51 15.66 10.54
N PHE A 580 -10.43 16.97 10.41
CA PHE A 580 -11.56 17.87 10.60
C PHE A 580 -12.66 17.70 9.54
N HIS A 581 -12.27 17.44 8.28
CA HIS A 581 -13.18 17.29 7.15
C HIS A 581 -13.50 15.83 6.77
N CYS A 582 -13.21 14.88 7.66
CA CYS A 582 -13.53 13.45 7.47
C CYS A 582 -12.88 12.82 6.21
N ALA A 583 -11.68 13.27 5.83
CA ALA A 583 -10.85 12.66 4.80
C ALA A 583 -10.01 11.53 5.43
N TYR A 584 -10.64 10.38 5.65
CA TYR A 584 -10.06 9.29 6.46
C TYR A 584 -8.82 8.66 5.82
N GLN A 585 -8.80 8.45 4.51
CA GLN A 585 -7.68 7.78 3.85
C GLN A 585 -6.47 8.71 3.74
N LEU A 586 -6.72 10.01 3.52
CA LEU A 586 -5.68 11.03 3.58
C LEU A 586 -5.12 11.17 5.00
N THR A 587 -5.98 11.10 6.03
CA THR A 587 -5.57 11.09 7.44
C THR A 587 -4.61 9.93 7.73
N ASP A 588 -4.99 8.71 7.36
CA ASP A 588 -4.17 7.51 7.56
C ASP A 588 -2.80 7.64 6.87
N TRP A 589 -2.79 8.19 5.66
CA TRP A 589 -1.55 8.43 4.93
C TRP A 589 -0.66 9.49 5.60
N CYS A 590 -1.24 10.60 6.07
CA CYS A 590 -0.50 11.65 6.77
C CYS A 590 0.10 11.12 8.09
N LEU A 591 -0.70 10.40 8.89
CA LEU A 591 -0.25 9.72 10.10
C LEU A 591 0.92 8.78 9.81
N HIS A 592 0.81 7.97 8.75
CA HIS A 592 1.87 7.08 8.32
C HIS A 592 3.16 7.83 7.94
N HIS A 593 3.08 8.89 7.13
CA HIS A 593 4.25 9.67 6.74
C HIS A 593 4.95 10.29 7.94
N ILE A 594 4.19 10.90 8.86
CA ILE A 594 4.73 11.50 10.08
C ILE A 594 5.39 10.44 10.96
N CYS A 595 4.71 9.33 11.23
CA CYS A 595 5.25 8.24 12.06
C CYS A 595 6.51 7.63 11.47
N THR A 596 6.56 7.43 10.16
CA THR A 596 7.69 6.75 9.52
C THR A 596 8.89 7.66 9.25
N ASN A 597 8.71 8.98 9.36
CA ASN A 597 9.76 10.00 9.31
C ASN A 597 9.89 10.76 10.65
N TYR A 598 9.40 10.18 11.74
CA TYR A 598 9.14 10.85 13.03
C TYR A 598 10.32 11.66 13.56
N ASN A 599 11.52 11.08 13.57
CA ASN A 599 12.72 11.75 14.07
C ASN A 599 13.06 13.02 13.27
N ASN A 600 12.85 12.99 11.95
CA ASN A 600 13.10 14.14 11.08
C ASN A 600 12.04 15.22 11.29
N VAL A 601 10.77 14.83 11.29
CA VAL A 601 9.63 15.74 11.51
C VAL A 601 9.73 16.42 12.88
N CYS A 602 10.02 15.67 13.94
CA CYS A 602 10.20 16.22 15.29
C CYS A 602 11.37 17.21 15.38
N ARG A 603 12.44 16.98 14.60
CA ARG A 603 13.60 17.89 14.56
C ARG A 603 13.29 19.19 13.83
N LYS A 604 12.53 19.13 12.74
CA LYS A 604 12.16 20.30 11.93
C LYS A 604 11.00 21.09 12.52
N PHE A 605 9.97 20.41 13.02
CA PHE A 605 8.68 20.98 13.45
C PHE A 605 8.34 20.62 14.92
N PRO A 606 9.22 20.94 15.90
CA PRO A 606 9.00 20.54 17.29
C PRO A 606 7.82 21.25 17.96
N ARG A 607 7.43 22.44 17.48
CA ARG A 607 6.28 23.18 18.01
C ARG A 607 4.98 22.58 17.51
N ASP A 608 4.90 22.32 16.21
CA ASP A 608 3.71 21.75 15.56
C ASP A 608 3.41 20.35 16.08
N MET A 609 4.44 19.51 16.26
CA MET A 609 4.28 18.18 16.85
C MET A 609 3.72 18.22 18.29
N ARG A 610 4.10 19.23 19.09
CA ARG A 610 3.55 19.43 20.45
C ARG A 610 2.17 20.07 20.45
N ALA A 611 1.81 20.79 19.39
CA ALA A 611 0.52 21.44 19.24
C ALA A 611 -0.58 20.46 18.77
N LYS A 612 -0.21 19.30 18.18
CA LYS A 612 -1.17 18.26 17.80
C LYS A 612 -1.98 17.75 19.01
N SER A 613 -3.17 17.22 18.73
CA SER A 613 -4.05 16.62 19.74
C SER A 613 -3.35 15.52 20.55
N ALA A 614 -3.81 15.30 21.78
CA ALA A 614 -3.27 14.24 22.65
C ALA A 614 -3.35 12.85 21.98
N GLU A 615 -4.43 12.59 21.26
CA GLU A 615 -4.64 11.35 20.49
C GLU A 615 -3.58 11.19 19.40
N ASN A 616 -3.28 12.24 18.63
CA ASN A 616 -2.23 12.21 17.62
C ASN A 616 -0.85 12.02 18.25
N GLN A 617 -0.56 12.67 19.37
CA GLN A 617 0.73 12.51 20.08
C GLN A 617 0.93 11.06 20.56
N GLU A 618 -0.10 10.45 21.15
CA GLU A 618 -0.08 9.04 21.55
C GLU A 618 0.09 8.12 20.33
N TYR A 619 -0.64 8.40 19.24
CA TYR A 619 -0.52 7.65 17.99
C TYR A 619 0.90 7.70 17.44
N PHE A 620 1.53 8.88 17.41
CA PHE A 620 2.89 9.03 16.91
C PHE A 620 3.90 8.25 17.76
N GLU A 621 3.81 8.33 19.08
CA GLU A 621 4.74 7.64 19.96
C GLU A 621 4.59 6.11 19.87
N LYS A 622 3.37 5.63 19.63
CA LYS A 622 3.09 4.21 19.45
C LYS A 622 3.54 3.66 18.09
N HIS A 623 3.38 4.43 17.01
CA HIS A 623 3.60 3.96 15.64
C HIS A 623 4.87 4.50 14.96
N ARG A 624 5.67 5.32 15.67
CA ARG A 624 6.94 5.86 15.17
C ARG A 624 7.90 4.79 14.68
N TRP A 625 8.61 5.12 13.61
CA TRP A 625 9.73 4.35 13.10
C TRP A 625 10.99 5.24 13.01
N PRO A 626 12.16 4.76 13.49
CA PRO A 626 12.36 3.49 14.21
C PRO A 626 11.69 3.46 15.60
N PRO A 627 11.26 2.27 16.09
CA PRO A 627 10.64 2.14 17.41
C PRO A 627 11.59 2.53 18.56
N VAL A 628 11.01 2.99 19.68
CA VAL A 628 11.76 3.41 20.88
C VAL A 628 12.71 2.32 21.38
N TRP A 629 12.23 1.07 21.44
CA TRP A 629 13.04 -0.06 21.91
C TRP A 629 14.27 -0.25 21.03
N TYR A 630 14.15 -0.09 19.71
CA TYR A 630 15.30 -0.21 18.80
C TYR A 630 16.34 0.88 19.05
N LEU A 631 15.91 2.13 19.25
CA LEU A 631 16.85 3.22 19.52
C LEU A 631 17.64 3.00 20.81
N LYS A 632 16.99 2.47 21.86
CA LYS A 632 17.67 2.08 23.10
C LYS A 632 18.67 0.95 22.89
N GLU A 633 18.31 -0.02 22.05
CA GLU A 633 19.19 -1.13 21.70
C GLU A 633 20.40 -0.72 20.88
N ASP A 634 20.21 0.17 19.90
CA ASP A 634 21.30 0.69 19.09
C ASP A 634 22.26 1.52 19.94
N ASP A 635 21.78 2.42 20.79
CA ASP A 635 22.64 3.16 21.72
C ASP A 635 23.46 2.21 22.63
N HIS A 636 22.82 1.18 23.18
CA HIS A 636 23.51 0.16 23.96
C HIS A 636 24.57 -0.58 23.14
N TYR A 637 24.25 -1.01 21.91
CA TYR A 637 25.16 -1.71 21.02
C TYR A 637 26.37 -0.83 20.66
N GLN A 638 26.16 0.44 20.31
CA GLN A 638 27.23 1.37 19.99
C GLN A 638 28.17 1.59 21.19
N ARG A 639 27.62 1.70 22.40
CA ARG A 639 28.42 1.80 23.64
C ARG A 639 29.24 0.54 23.88
N ALA A 640 28.61 -0.64 23.85
CA ALA A 640 29.29 -1.92 24.06
C ALA A 640 30.38 -2.19 23.00
N ARG A 641 30.14 -1.78 21.75
CA ARG A 641 31.11 -1.90 20.66
C ARG A 641 32.35 -1.04 20.92
N LYS A 642 32.17 0.24 21.29
CA LYS A 642 33.27 1.15 21.64
C LYS A 642 34.09 0.63 22.83
N GLU A 643 33.43 0.07 23.85
CA GLU A 643 34.10 -0.55 24.99
C GLU A 643 34.96 -1.74 24.57
N ARG A 644 34.42 -2.63 23.72
CA ARG A 644 35.16 -3.79 23.19
C ARG A 644 36.37 -3.38 22.34
N GLU A 645 36.21 -2.37 21.48
CA GLU A 645 37.31 -1.81 20.67
C GLU A 645 38.43 -1.25 21.56
N LYS A 646 38.06 -0.55 22.64
CA LYS A 646 39.00 -0.04 23.65
C LYS A 646 39.74 -1.16 24.39
N GLU A 647 39.04 -2.22 24.80
CA GLU A 647 39.66 -3.40 25.43
C GLU A 647 40.66 -4.08 24.49
N HIS A 648 40.29 -4.25 23.22
CA HIS A 648 41.15 -4.84 22.21
C HIS A 648 42.43 -4.03 21.99
N TYR A 649 42.30 -2.69 21.86
CA TYR A 649 43.43 -1.77 21.76
C TYR A 649 44.37 -1.87 22.98
N LEU A 650 43.82 -1.91 24.20
CA LEU A 650 44.61 -2.05 25.42
C LEU A 650 45.32 -3.41 25.50
N SER A 651 44.67 -4.50 25.08
CA SER A 651 45.26 -5.84 25.03
C SER A 651 46.44 -5.89 24.06
N GLN A 652 46.29 -5.32 22.87
CA GLN A 652 47.34 -5.24 21.85
C GLN A 652 48.56 -4.44 22.37
N LYS A 653 48.32 -3.31 23.05
CA LYS A 653 49.39 -2.52 23.68
C LYS A 653 50.14 -3.31 24.77
N ARG A 654 49.44 -4.10 25.58
CA ARG A 654 50.05 -4.98 26.60
C ARG A 654 50.87 -6.11 25.98
N GLN A 655 50.40 -6.73 24.90
CA GLN A 655 51.15 -7.75 24.17
C GLN A 655 52.42 -7.19 23.51
N ASN A 656 52.35 -6.01 22.90
CA ASN A 656 53.52 -5.34 22.32
C ASN A 656 54.57 -4.99 23.39
N LYS A 657 54.15 -4.54 24.57
CA LYS A 657 55.05 -4.33 25.72
C LYS A 657 55.71 -5.62 26.21
N ARG A 658 54.96 -6.74 26.30
CA ARG A 658 55.53 -8.05 26.70
C ARG A 658 56.54 -8.60 25.69
N LYS A 659 56.25 -8.45 24.39
CA LYS A 659 57.22 -8.79 23.33
C LYS A 659 58.49 -7.94 23.48
N TRP A 660 58.36 -6.63 23.71
CA TRP A 660 59.51 -5.73 23.89
C TRP A 660 60.40 -6.08 25.09
N VAL A 661 59.82 -6.52 26.21
CA VAL A 661 60.58 -6.97 27.40
C VAL A 661 61.32 -8.30 27.14
N LEU A 662 60.74 -9.21 26.36
CA LEU A 662 61.38 -10.49 25.98
C LEU A 662 62.58 -10.30 25.03
N TRP A 663 62.57 -9.27 24.19
CA TRP A 663 63.70 -8.94 23.30
C TRP A 663 64.84 -8.18 24.00
N ASN A 664 64.59 -7.64 25.20
CA ASN A 664 65.55 -6.80 25.95
C ASN A 664 66.07 -7.46 27.24
N LEU A 665 65.94 -8.79 27.38
CA LEU A 665 66.67 -9.53 28.42
C LEU A 665 68.14 -9.61 28.01
N PRO A 666 69.10 -9.14 28.85
CA PRO A 666 70.52 -9.25 28.54
C PRO A 666 70.93 -10.73 28.48
N PRO A 667 71.88 -11.12 27.62
CA PRO A 667 72.33 -12.50 27.54
C PRO A 667 72.94 -12.90 28.89
N SER A 668 72.50 -14.04 29.42
CA SER A 668 73.11 -14.68 30.58
C SER A 668 74.62 -14.83 30.37
N PRO A 669 75.46 -14.47 31.35
CA PRO A 669 76.91 -14.46 31.16
C PRO A 669 77.44 -15.89 30.93
N SER A 670 78.17 -16.05 29.83
CA SER A 670 78.98 -17.22 29.54
C SER A 670 80.12 -17.34 30.54
N ASN A 671 80.17 -18.44 31.29
CA ASN A 671 81.35 -18.83 32.07
C ASN A 671 82.54 -19.09 31.11
N PRO A 672 83.74 -18.54 31.39
CA PRO A 672 84.91 -18.77 30.55
C PRO A 672 85.52 -20.15 30.83
N SER A 673 85.92 -20.79 29.74
CA SER A 673 86.72 -22.01 29.69
C SER A 673 88.10 -21.82 30.34
N SER A 674 88.45 -22.67 31.31
CA SER A 674 89.84 -22.96 31.68
C SER A 674 90.22 -24.35 31.15
N SER A 675 91.05 -24.38 30.12
CA SER A 675 91.72 -25.58 29.62
C SER A 675 93.06 -25.76 30.33
N SER A 676 93.27 -26.91 31.00
CA SER A 676 94.61 -27.47 31.18
C SER A 676 94.54 -28.98 31.42
N SER A 677 94.98 -29.71 30.39
CA SER A 677 95.77 -30.95 30.39
C SER A 677 95.63 -31.99 31.53
N SER A 678 95.40 -33.21 31.07
CA SER A 678 95.42 -34.51 31.73
C SER A 678 96.68 -34.87 32.52
N SER A 679 96.48 -35.49 33.70
CA SER A 679 97.18 -36.73 34.09
C SER A 679 96.50 -37.40 35.29
N SER A 680 96.41 -38.72 35.21
CA SER A 680 95.84 -39.71 36.12
C SER A 680 96.40 -39.73 37.56
N SER A 681 95.58 -40.04 38.56
CA SER A 681 95.69 -41.23 39.44
C SER A 681 94.78 -41.18 40.69
N SER A 682 94.10 -42.30 40.92
CA SER A 682 93.69 -42.94 42.20
C SER A 682 93.40 -42.13 43.47
N GLY A 683 92.26 -42.46 44.13
CA GLY A 683 92.23 -42.62 45.59
C GLY A 683 91.05 -42.00 46.34
N SER A 684 90.07 -42.85 46.65
CA SER A 684 89.47 -43.03 47.98
C SER A 684 88.77 -41.88 48.74
N SER A 685 87.49 -42.15 49.03
CA SER A 685 86.85 -42.11 50.35
C SER A 685 86.31 -40.81 50.95
N ALA A 686 84.99 -40.87 51.17
CA ALA A 686 84.28 -40.67 52.44
C ALA A 686 83.85 -39.27 52.93
N ILE A 687 82.51 -39.14 53.06
CA ILE A 687 81.73 -38.72 54.24
C ILE A 687 82.03 -37.32 54.82
N ILE A 688 81.06 -36.41 54.77
CA ILE A 688 80.02 -36.12 55.80
C ILE A 688 78.81 -35.51 55.09
#